data_AF-A0A7C6TDB9-F1
#
_entry.id   AF-A0A7C6TDB9-F1
#
_cell.length_a   1.000
_cell.length_b   1.000
_cell.length_c   1.000
_cell.angle_alpha   90.00
_cell.angle_beta   90.00
_cell.angle_gamma   90.00
#
_symmetry.space_group_name_H-M   'P 1'
#
loop_
_entity.id
_entity.type
_entity.pdbx_description
1 polymer ?
#
loop_
_entity_poly.entity_id
_entity_poly.type
_entity_poly.pdbx_seq_one_letter_code
_entity_poly.pdbx_strand_id
1 'polypeptide(L)'
;WIATPLPDLWASEAVDPRADRFQARHATAQVRLVSVEASRVILESVGGFAKVDGSALPLARRLRFTFDADGTVQVDVSVEARGALLLRWLSLGQNEVDPASCRFLAHEGDAAEGFATARPACHAVGEGDLERGGRFIPWIHFGNDRGGFEVVFPHSDRIAWGWTDSSPYPTGDPLGRAGECMVIRVASGRPSWEAFAIRNLRTPVDEGWKWSDTFYLSLLPGARPDPRANDLRVWWLGPHQYRSGWHAPDEKSIAAWAAAGANLVIGGANWRSGDYSHPERPADLERFIDLCHRYGMRVLPYVTFTDLEFGAPAFATHAQEWRIEPVAEFNYRSHLMCYGAEGWQEHWEREVSIAWKRHAFDGLYIDFWAGRLLCRNERHGCAGPHGRCTAAGLRRMARYAADLVRRRQGMIIANSNILPLGMLNSTFDVRLLGEWRDPEEADPLSQRVFYNAHRFGCANLLLTGKLRSIDERALAHTEAYQGTPVLSGGRTPAERDLLSRRARLLASFGVGAAHAENAFELPQLPGSPGVRASVYRRDDYNECLVTLTNPGAEDSSVPLTALAPLCGSLAGRMVACVEAMHVFTAGALSSGEGPSPSVDVPAGSLRTLWILPDRGVPCLVYALTGRERPSAEWSQEDHALSFTSEHPSLSTAEVLLAGPEPIGIASNTPIEFHTGIGCVRALVPCNVPVLASYPPPRLAQLKMRFTRFDRLPDAPLPEGYEVRAYRTGDEAAWAAVLNATESLGTWDVARVIRLLQGERRAVPEGTFFVTWKGLPVATATTVIGPGSTLPEVGWVGVVPAHQGRRLAFHACLAVLRYLRDRGFQETYLLTDDFRLPAIKTYLRLGFEPEVADPSHPARWQRILAEIG
;
A
#
# COMPACT_ATOMS: atom_id res chain seq x y z
N TRP A 1 19.56 -9.68 15.63
CA TRP A 1 20.59 -8.84 14.97
C TRP A 1 21.99 -9.09 15.50
N ILE A 2 22.29 -8.80 16.77
CA ILE A 2 23.65 -8.86 17.31
C ILE A 2 23.92 -10.24 17.92
N ALA A 3 24.97 -10.96 17.48
CA ALA A 3 25.33 -12.29 18.00
C ALA A 3 26.48 -12.27 19.03
N THR A 4 27.34 -11.26 18.98
CA THR A 4 28.42 -11.01 19.95
C THR A 4 28.30 -9.60 20.54
N PRO A 5 28.97 -9.26 21.67
CA PRO A 5 28.92 -7.90 22.22
C PRO A 5 29.28 -6.82 21.18
N LEU A 6 28.69 -5.63 21.30
CA LEU A 6 28.90 -4.51 20.37
C LEU A 6 29.07 -3.17 21.11
N PRO A 7 30.18 -2.43 20.89
CA PRO A 7 31.42 -2.92 20.27
C PRO A 7 32.11 -3.95 21.18
N ASP A 8 32.66 -5.01 20.58
CA ASP A 8 33.70 -5.81 21.23
C ASP A 8 35.07 -5.21 20.85
N LEU A 9 35.87 -4.82 21.85
CA LEU A 9 37.20 -4.25 21.66
C LEU A 9 38.28 -5.27 21.99
N TRP A 10 39.40 -5.21 21.30
CA TRP A 10 40.57 -6.02 21.63
C TRP A 10 41.88 -5.29 21.30
N ALA A 11 42.94 -5.69 21.99
CA ALA A 11 44.29 -5.17 21.82
C ALA A 11 45.33 -6.31 21.85
N SER A 12 46.50 -6.07 21.26
CA SER A 12 47.61 -7.04 21.24
C SER A 12 48.97 -6.37 20.99
N GLU A 13 50.02 -6.89 21.63
CA GLU A 13 51.43 -6.57 21.35
C GLU A 13 52.07 -7.56 20.35
N ALA A 14 51.43 -8.72 20.14
CA ALA A 14 51.98 -9.80 19.33
C ALA A 14 52.03 -9.44 17.85
N VAL A 15 53.00 -10.03 17.12
CA VAL A 15 53.08 -9.90 15.67
C VAL A 15 51.82 -10.45 15.01
N ASP A 16 51.45 -11.70 15.31
CA ASP A 16 50.16 -12.27 14.94
C ASP A 16 49.17 -12.10 16.09
N PRO A 17 48.15 -11.25 15.95
CA PRO A 17 47.21 -11.02 17.03
C PRO A 17 46.36 -12.25 17.32
N ARG A 18 46.25 -13.25 16.43
CA ARG A 18 45.46 -14.47 16.72
C ARG A 18 46.06 -15.32 17.84
N ALA A 19 47.38 -15.22 18.04
CA ALA A 19 48.07 -15.94 19.10
C ALA A 19 47.87 -15.31 20.48
N ASP A 20 47.59 -14.00 20.54
CA ASP A 20 47.57 -13.26 21.80
C ASP A 20 46.66 -12.04 21.75
N ARG A 21 45.37 -12.19 22.10
CA ARG A 21 44.40 -11.08 22.20
C ARG A 21 43.97 -10.83 23.63
N PHE A 22 43.96 -9.58 24.03
CA PHE A 22 43.30 -9.10 25.24
C PHE A 22 41.98 -8.45 24.82
N GLN A 23 40.84 -8.97 25.27
CA GLN A 23 39.52 -8.48 24.87
C GLN A 23 38.84 -7.74 26.03
N ALA A 24 38.12 -6.68 25.68
CA ALA A 24 37.37 -5.86 26.62
C ALA A 24 36.24 -6.60 27.33
N ARG A 25 35.66 -7.63 26.67
CA ARG A 25 34.58 -8.47 27.22
C ARG A 25 35.02 -9.41 28.35
N HIS A 26 36.33 -9.69 28.48
CA HIS A 26 36.87 -10.55 29.53
C HIS A 26 37.37 -9.76 30.74
N ALA A 27 37.52 -8.43 30.61
CA ALA A 27 37.87 -7.57 31.73
C ALA A 27 36.62 -7.16 32.53
N THR A 28 36.76 -7.06 33.84
CA THR A 28 35.74 -6.44 34.69
C THR A 28 35.54 -4.97 34.30
N ALA A 29 34.29 -4.52 34.28
CA ALA A 29 33.94 -3.15 33.97
C ALA A 29 32.92 -2.59 34.97
N GLN A 30 33.04 -1.31 35.26
CA GLN A 30 32.02 -0.53 35.95
C GLN A 30 31.11 0.11 34.91
N VAL A 31 29.81 -0.05 35.07
CA VAL A 31 28.80 0.58 34.22
C VAL A 31 28.01 1.57 35.07
N ARG A 32 27.82 2.78 34.55
CA ARG A 32 26.99 3.80 35.19
C ARG A 32 26.05 4.45 34.21
N LEU A 33 24.88 4.79 34.71
CA LEU A 33 23.91 5.65 34.04
C LEU A 33 24.34 7.10 34.28
N VAL A 34 24.72 7.80 33.22
CA VAL A 34 25.24 9.17 33.30
C VAL A 34 24.08 10.17 33.29
N SER A 35 23.11 9.98 32.38
CA SER A 35 21.88 10.78 32.34
C SER A 35 20.73 10.00 31.71
N VAL A 36 19.52 10.35 32.12
CA VAL A 36 18.26 9.88 31.52
C VAL A 36 17.38 11.10 31.29
N GLU A 37 17.09 11.35 30.03
CA GLU A 37 16.17 12.37 29.54
C GLU A 37 15.11 11.68 28.68
N ALA A 38 13.97 12.34 28.44
CA ALA A 38 12.86 11.75 27.71
C ALA A 38 13.23 11.25 26.29
N SER A 39 14.16 11.93 25.63
CA SER A 39 14.59 11.63 24.26
C SER A 39 16.02 11.09 24.16
N ARG A 40 16.71 10.90 25.30
CA ARG A 40 18.13 10.58 25.32
C ARG A 40 18.55 9.85 26.60
N VAL A 41 19.31 8.77 26.45
CA VAL A 41 19.94 8.06 27.57
C VAL A 41 21.44 7.98 27.36
N ILE A 42 22.21 8.29 28.39
CA ILE A 42 23.67 8.20 28.35
C ILE A 42 24.14 7.14 29.35
N LEU A 43 24.85 6.14 28.84
CA LEU A 43 25.52 5.10 29.62
C LEU A 43 27.02 5.22 29.46
N GLU A 44 27.77 4.90 30.50
CA GLU A 44 29.22 4.81 30.44
C GLU A 44 29.71 3.49 31.03
N SER A 45 30.64 2.84 30.34
CA SER A 45 31.35 1.63 30.79
C SER A 45 32.84 1.91 30.85
N VAL A 46 33.44 1.73 32.03
CA VAL A 46 34.89 1.87 32.27
C VAL A 46 35.45 0.51 32.66
N GLY A 47 36.51 0.06 32.01
CA GLY A 47 37.13 -1.24 32.26
C GLY A 47 38.53 -1.31 31.67
N GLY A 48 39.03 -2.52 31.43
CA GLY A 48 40.32 -2.75 30.77
C GLY A 48 40.22 -3.75 29.62
N PHE A 49 41.34 -4.40 29.33
CA PHE A 49 41.47 -5.49 28.37
C PHE A 49 42.08 -6.70 29.08
N ALA A 50 41.46 -7.87 28.95
CA ALA A 50 41.95 -9.08 29.60
C ALA A 50 41.80 -10.32 28.72
N LYS A 51 42.52 -11.38 29.06
CA LYS A 51 42.32 -12.73 28.52
C LYS A 51 41.30 -13.48 29.37
N VAL A 52 40.87 -14.65 28.89
CA VAL A 52 39.96 -15.55 29.62
C VAL A 52 40.58 -16.03 30.94
N ASP A 53 41.90 -16.17 31.01
CA ASP A 53 42.64 -16.55 32.22
C ASP A 53 42.81 -15.41 33.25
N GLY A 54 42.31 -14.21 32.94
CA GLY A 54 42.39 -13.03 33.80
C GLY A 54 43.63 -12.17 33.59
N SER A 55 44.59 -12.57 32.73
CA SER A 55 45.75 -11.75 32.39
C SER A 55 45.30 -10.44 31.76
N ALA A 56 45.70 -9.31 32.35
CA ALA A 56 45.30 -7.98 31.92
C ALA A 56 46.43 -7.28 31.15
N LEU A 57 46.04 -6.48 30.16
CA LEU A 57 46.94 -5.53 29.49
C LEU A 57 46.88 -4.19 30.24
N PRO A 58 47.99 -3.42 30.38
CA PRO A 58 47.99 -2.14 31.08
C PRO A 58 47.32 -1.00 30.27
N LEU A 59 46.11 -1.27 29.79
CA LEU A 59 45.22 -0.34 29.10
C LEU A 59 43.88 -0.25 29.83
N ALA A 60 43.45 0.97 30.11
CA ALA A 60 42.08 1.28 30.50
C ALA A 60 41.25 1.66 29.28
N ARG A 61 39.98 1.29 29.27
CA ARG A 61 39.00 1.72 28.29
C ARG A 61 37.84 2.46 28.94
N ARG A 62 37.27 3.40 28.20
CA ARG A 62 35.98 4.04 28.47
C ARG A 62 35.13 3.96 27.21
N LEU A 63 33.91 3.48 27.36
CA LEU A 63 32.87 3.49 26.34
C LEU A 63 31.74 4.38 26.83
N ARG A 64 31.38 5.40 26.08
CA ARG A 64 30.19 6.22 26.33
C ARG A 64 29.19 5.96 25.22
N PHE A 65 27.99 5.55 25.61
CA PHE A 65 26.88 5.31 24.70
C PHE A 65 25.85 6.42 24.88
N THR A 66 25.50 7.12 23.80
CA THR A 66 24.41 8.09 23.78
C THR A 66 23.30 7.53 22.90
N PHE A 67 22.24 7.02 23.52
CA PHE A 67 21.05 6.50 22.85
C PHE A 67 20.08 7.65 22.61
N ASP A 68 19.73 7.91 21.36
CA ASP A 68 18.65 8.83 21.00
C ASP A 68 17.36 8.04 20.74
N ALA A 69 16.21 8.69 20.94
CA ALA A 69 14.88 8.07 20.76
C ALA A 69 14.56 7.61 19.31
N ASP A 70 15.39 7.98 18.33
CA ASP A 70 15.26 7.57 16.93
C ASP A 70 16.02 6.28 16.59
N GLY A 71 16.47 5.54 17.61
CA GLY A 71 17.19 4.27 17.45
C GLY A 71 18.67 4.43 17.10
N THR A 72 19.20 5.65 17.04
CA THR A 72 20.64 5.91 16.85
C THR A 72 21.38 5.90 18.18
N VAL A 73 22.55 5.26 18.21
CA VAL A 73 23.48 5.21 19.33
C VAL A 73 24.82 5.77 18.88
N GLN A 74 25.24 6.88 19.47
CA GLN A 74 26.62 7.34 19.35
C GLN A 74 27.48 6.59 20.37
N VAL A 75 28.60 6.03 19.92
CA VAL A 75 29.55 5.29 20.75
C VAL A 75 30.89 6.00 20.75
N ASP A 76 31.21 6.68 21.84
CA ASP A 76 32.53 7.28 22.04
C ASP A 76 33.44 6.26 22.75
N VAL A 77 34.56 5.95 22.10
CA VAL A 77 35.58 5.03 22.58
C VAL A 77 36.79 5.84 23.05
N SER A 78 37.33 5.50 24.21
CA SER A 78 38.60 6.05 24.68
C SER A 78 39.44 4.96 25.31
N VAL A 79 40.74 4.98 25.02
CA VAL A 79 41.74 4.05 25.56
C VAL A 79 42.88 4.86 26.15
N GLU A 80 43.32 4.51 27.34
CA GLU A 80 44.39 5.17 28.07
C GLU A 80 45.38 4.13 28.58
N ALA A 81 46.67 4.35 28.38
CA ALA A 81 47.70 3.47 28.92
C ALA A 81 47.91 3.74 30.42
N ARG A 82 47.98 2.65 31.20
CA ARG A 82 48.25 2.63 32.65
C ARG A 82 49.69 2.20 32.98
N GLY A 83 50.51 2.00 31.96
CA GLY A 83 51.90 1.57 32.05
C GLY A 83 52.50 1.44 30.65
N ALA A 84 53.79 1.11 30.58
CA ALA A 84 54.50 0.92 29.32
C ALA A 84 54.06 -0.36 28.60
N LEU A 85 53.79 -0.27 27.30
CA LEU A 85 53.57 -1.42 26.40
C LEU A 85 53.95 -1.09 24.95
N LEU A 86 54.22 -2.11 24.14
CA LEU A 86 54.44 -1.97 22.70
C LEU A 86 53.19 -2.41 21.94
N LEU A 87 52.19 -1.52 21.91
CA LEU A 87 50.91 -1.80 21.27
C LEU A 87 51.10 -1.98 19.76
N ARG A 88 50.62 -3.10 19.20
CA ARG A 88 50.66 -3.36 17.75
C ARG A 88 49.26 -3.36 17.12
N TRP A 89 48.26 -3.73 17.90
CA TRP A 89 46.88 -3.85 17.46
C TRP A 89 45.94 -3.23 18.48
N LEU A 90 45.01 -2.42 18.00
CA LEU A 90 43.89 -1.92 18.78
C LEU A 90 42.67 -1.86 17.87
N SER A 91 41.60 -2.59 18.21
CA SER A 91 40.34 -2.48 17.48
C SER A 91 39.53 -1.26 17.95
N LEU A 92 38.81 -0.65 17.00
CA LEU A 92 37.77 0.35 17.26
C LEU A 92 36.43 -0.33 17.60
N GLY A 93 36.20 -1.51 17.04
CA GLY A 93 35.03 -2.33 17.30
C GLY A 93 34.98 -3.52 16.34
N GLN A 94 34.28 -4.58 16.76
CA GLN A 94 33.92 -5.70 15.91
C GLN A 94 32.57 -6.25 16.32
N ASN A 95 31.91 -6.97 15.41
CA ASN A 95 30.71 -7.72 15.73
C ASN A 95 30.47 -8.88 14.75
N GLU A 96 29.84 -9.94 15.25
CA GLU A 96 29.19 -10.96 14.44
C GLU A 96 27.68 -10.70 14.41
N VAL A 97 27.10 -10.78 13.21
CA VAL A 97 25.68 -10.59 12.97
C VAL A 97 25.00 -11.95 12.97
N ASP A 98 23.83 -12.02 13.61
CA ASP A 98 22.99 -13.21 13.58
C ASP A 98 22.57 -13.56 12.13
N PRO A 99 23.00 -14.71 11.58
CA PRO A 99 22.71 -15.10 10.21
C PRO A 99 21.22 -15.35 9.98
N ALA A 100 20.44 -15.68 11.02
CA ALA A 100 18.99 -15.85 10.89
C ALA A 100 18.27 -14.51 10.70
N SER A 101 18.85 -13.41 11.17
CA SER A 101 18.29 -12.07 11.06
C SER A 101 18.67 -11.36 9.75
N CYS A 102 19.85 -11.63 9.21
CA CYS A 102 20.45 -10.87 8.11
C CYS A 102 20.31 -11.57 6.75
N ARG A 103 19.60 -10.94 5.81
CA ARG A 103 19.40 -11.46 4.44
C ARG A 103 20.30 -10.78 3.41
N PHE A 104 20.75 -9.57 3.70
CA PHE A 104 21.64 -8.82 2.84
C PHE A 104 22.51 -7.87 3.67
N LEU A 105 23.61 -7.45 3.08
CA LEU A 105 24.42 -6.35 3.59
C LEU A 105 24.75 -5.36 2.47
N ALA A 106 25.03 -4.11 2.85
CA ALA A 106 25.50 -3.08 1.94
C ALA A 106 26.59 -2.25 2.61
N HIS A 107 27.47 -1.65 1.83
CA HIS A 107 28.51 -0.77 2.35
C HIS A 107 28.89 0.29 1.31
N GLU A 108 29.49 1.38 1.76
CA GLU A 108 30.11 2.37 0.87
C GLU A 108 31.37 1.81 0.20
N GLY A 109 31.78 2.40 -0.91
CA GLY A 109 33.13 2.18 -1.43
C GLY A 109 34.23 2.63 -0.46
N ASP A 110 35.46 2.14 -0.66
CA ASP A 110 36.61 2.61 0.11
C ASP A 110 36.96 4.06 -0.27
N ALA A 111 36.85 4.96 0.69
CA ALA A 111 37.14 6.39 0.54
C ALA A 111 38.62 6.68 0.23
N ALA A 112 39.50 5.68 0.36
CA ALA A 112 40.87 5.79 -0.12
C ALA A 112 40.98 5.73 -1.65
N GLU A 113 39.98 5.21 -2.35
CA GLU A 113 39.97 5.05 -3.81
C GLU A 113 39.32 6.22 -4.55
N GLY A 114 38.61 7.10 -3.84
CA GLY A 114 37.92 8.24 -4.45
C GLY A 114 37.25 9.19 -3.45
N PHE A 115 36.70 10.28 -3.97
CA PHE A 115 36.06 11.33 -3.16
C PHE A 115 34.52 11.33 -3.26
N ALA A 116 33.94 10.58 -4.19
CA ALA A 116 32.50 10.52 -4.39
C ALA A 116 31.89 9.46 -3.46
N THR A 117 30.78 9.80 -2.81
CA THR A 117 30.01 8.86 -1.98
C THR A 117 28.73 8.42 -2.70
N ALA A 118 27.91 7.62 -2.01
CA ALA A 118 26.66 7.07 -2.50
C ALA A 118 26.85 6.21 -3.77
N ARG A 119 27.91 5.40 -3.76
CA ARG A 119 28.13 4.32 -4.74
C ARG A 119 28.17 2.98 -4.01
N PRO A 120 27.08 2.63 -3.29
CA PRO A 120 27.11 1.49 -2.40
C PRO A 120 27.16 0.17 -3.18
N ALA A 121 27.86 -0.80 -2.62
CA ALA A 121 27.74 -2.19 -3.01
C ALA A 121 26.71 -2.89 -2.10
N CYS A 122 25.97 -3.85 -2.64
CA CYS A 122 25.07 -4.70 -1.88
C CYS A 122 25.29 -6.18 -2.21
N HIS A 123 25.12 -7.03 -1.19
CA HIS A 123 25.38 -8.45 -1.25
C HIS A 123 24.26 -9.24 -0.56
N ALA A 124 23.77 -10.30 -1.20
CA ALA A 124 22.88 -11.26 -0.55
C ALA A 124 23.69 -12.11 0.45
N VAL A 125 23.14 -12.32 1.64
CA VAL A 125 23.74 -13.22 2.64
C VAL A 125 23.21 -14.62 2.37
N GLY A 126 24.11 -15.59 2.23
CA GLY A 126 23.79 -16.99 1.90
C GLY A 126 24.17 -17.39 0.48
N GLU A 127 24.51 -16.45 -0.39
CA GLU A 127 24.98 -16.70 -1.77
C GLU A 127 26.52 -16.65 -1.84
N GLY A 128 27.17 -17.52 -1.06
CA GLY A 128 28.63 -17.64 -1.00
C GLY A 128 29.31 -16.77 0.05
N ASP A 129 30.63 -16.90 0.11
CA ASP A 129 31.47 -16.15 1.05
C ASP A 129 31.86 -14.78 0.49
N LEU A 130 32.06 -13.83 1.39
CA LEU A 130 32.49 -12.46 1.09
C LEU A 130 33.67 -12.10 1.99
N GLU A 131 34.71 -11.52 1.42
CA GLU A 131 35.76 -10.82 2.18
C GLU A 131 36.08 -9.50 1.48
N ARG A 132 35.86 -8.40 2.21
CA ARG A 132 36.07 -7.04 1.73
C ARG A 132 36.78 -6.24 2.82
N GLY A 133 38.02 -5.85 2.53
CA GLY A 133 38.80 -4.93 3.35
C GLY A 133 38.95 -3.59 2.65
N GLY A 134 39.00 -2.51 3.42
CA GLY A 134 39.29 -1.17 2.93
C GLY A 134 40.06 -0.35 3.97
N ARG A 135 40.72 0.71 3.52
CA ARG A 135 41.40 1.67 4.40
C ARG A 135 40.41 2.51 5.18
N PHE A 136 39.34 2.97 4.52
CA PHE A 136 38.26 3.70 5.17
C PHE A 136 36.93 3.44 4.45
N ILE A 137 36.08 2.61 5.06
CA ILE A 137 34.71 2.33 4.61
C ILE A 137 33.75 3.09 5.54
N PRO A 138 33.22 4.26 5.14
CA PRO A 138 32.50 5.16 6.03
C PRO A 138 31.27 4.57 6.72
N TRP A 139 30.62 3.59 6.11
CA TRP A 139 29.45 2.95 6.69
C TRP A 139 29.22 1.54 6.16
N ILE A 140 28.59 0.71 7.00
CA ILE A 140 28.23 -0.68 6.71
C ILE A 140 26.81 -0.89 7.22
N HIS A 141 25.97 -1.56 6.44
CA HIS A 141 24.57 -1.81 6.72
C HIS A 141 24.26 -3.31 6.62
N PHE A 142 23.58 -3.85 7.62
CA PHE A 142 23.12 -5.25 7.67
C PHE A 142 21.61 -5.27 7.84
N GLY A 143 20.88 -6.06 7.05
CA GLY A 143 19.43 -6.01 7.12
C GLY A 143 18.67 -7.14 6.44
N ASN A 144 17.35 -7.01 6.51
CA ASN A 144 16.35 -7.79 5.81
C ASN A 144 15.20 -6.85 5.38
N ASP A 145 14.13 -7.41 4.83
CA ASP A 145 13.01 -6.63 4.29
C ASP A 145 12.29 -5.72 5.30
N ARG A 146 12.39 -6.01 6.60
CA ARG A 146 11.65 -5.32 7.67
C ARG A 146 12.52 -4.52 8.63
N GLY A 147 13.84 -4.70 8.59
CA GLY A 147 14.72 -4.00 9.51
C GLY A 147 16.19 -4.36 9.35
N GLY A 148 16.99 -3.89 10.29
CA GLY A 148 18.43 -4.04 10.24
C GLY A 148 19.14 -3.16 11.27
N PHE A 149 20.45 -3.03 11.06
CA PHE A 149 21.23 -2.00 11.69
C PHE A 149 22.37 -1.56 10.78
N GLU A 150 22.89 -0.37 11.04
CA GLU A 150 24.09 0.14 10.38
C GLU A 150 25.15 0.54 11.39
N VAL A 151 26.37 0.69 10.88
CA VAL A 151 27.53 1.22 11.57
C VAL A 151 28.12 2.34 10.71
N VAL A 152 28.39 3.50 11.30
CA VAL A 152 28.95 4.67 10.59
C VAL A 152 30.20 5.19 11.29
N PHE A 153 31.28 5.35 10.52
CA PHE A 153 32.59 5.82 10.96
C PHE A 153 32.86 7.23 10.40
N PRO A 154 32.89 8.27 11.25
CA PRO A 154 33.11 9.64 10.81
C PRO A 154 34.58 9.96 10.48
N HIS A 155 35.53 9.33 11.18
CA HIS A 155 36.92 9.77 11.24
C HIS A 155 37.87 8.79 10.54
N SER A 156 38.70 9.30 9.62
CA SER A 156 39.80 8.53 9.01
C SER A 156 41.17 8.94 9.56
N ASP A 157 41.27 10.11 10.19
CA ASP A 157 42.47 10.68 10.77
C ASP A 157 42.90 10.01 12.09
N ARG A 158 42.05 9.13 12.64
CA ARG A 158 42.27 8.42 13.91
C ARG A 158 42.69 6.96 13.74
N ILE A 159 42.88 6.54 12.49
CA ILE A 159 43.26 5.19 12.09
C ILE A 159 44.74 5.19 11.70
N ALA A 160 45.51 4.26 12.26
CA ALA A 160 46.91 4.07 11.94
C ALA A 160 47.19 2.62 11.55
N TRP A 161 48.07 2.41 10.58
CA TRP A 161 48.44 1.06 10.16
C TRP A 161 49.90 0.95 9.74
N GLY A 162 50.44 -0.27 9.84
CA GLY A 162 51.80 -0.60 9.46
C GLY A 162 51.86 -1.64 8.34
N TRP A 163 52.98 -1.65 7.62
CA TRP A 163 53.31 -2.65 6.62
C TRP A 163 54.63 -3.32 7.01
N THR A 164 54.64 -4.65 7.07
CA THR A 164 55.86 -5.46 7.19
C THR A 164 56.30 -5.94 5.81
N ASP A 165 57.58 -5.78 5.46
CA ASP A 165 58.14 -6.42 4.26
C ASP A 165 57.87 -7.94 4.32
N SER A 166 57.46 -8.52 3.19
CA SER A 166 56.68 -9.76 2.93
C SER A 166 57.03 -11.08 3.67
N SER A 167 57.88 -11.06 4.69
CA SER A 167 58.20 -12.16 5.61
C SER A 167 57.76 -11.83 7.05
N PRO A 168 57.09 -12.77 7.77
CA PRO A 168 56.67 -14.09 7.33
C PRO A 168 55.33 -14.09 6.55
N TYR A 169 54.71 -12.91 6.36
CA TYR A 169 53.40 -12.78 5.71
C TYR A 169 53.52 -12.16 4.31
N PRO A 170 53.18 -12.88 3.23
CA PRO A 170 53.28 -12.37 1.85
C PRO A 170 52.47 -11.09 1.60
N THR A 171 51.38 -10.89 2.35
CA THR A 171 50.51 -9.72 2.28
C THR A 171 51.00 -8.54 3.12
N GLY A 172 52.12 -8.71 3.85
CA GLY A 172 52.71 -7.74 4.77
C GLY A 172 51.95 -7.53 6.07
N ASP A 173 50.90 -8.32 6.32
CA ASP A 173 49.99 -8.24 7.47
C ASP A 173 49.43 -9.64 7.79
N PRO A 174 49.45 -10.10 9.05
CA PRO A 174 48.97 -11.44 9.43
C PRO A 174 47.46 -11.65 9.21
N LEU A 175 46.67 -10.58 9.18
CA LEU A 175 45.21 -10.60 9.12
C LEU A 175 44.66 -10.33 7.72
N GLY A 176 45.46 -10.46 6.67
CA GLY A 176 45.06 -10.17 5.29
C GLY A 176 45.98 -9.14 4.65
N ARG A 177 45.45 -8.18 3.89
CA ARG A 177 46.28 -7.17 3.21
C ARG A 177 46.60 -6.02 4.17
N ALA A 178 47.83 -5.52 4.09
CA ALA A 178 48.24 -4.36 4.87
C ALA A 178 47.35 -3.13 4.56
N GLY A 179 46.90 -2.46 5.62
CA GLY A 179 46.08 -1.25 5.53
C GLY A 179 44.57 -1.45 5.45
N GLU A 180 44.07 -2.69 5.44
CA GLU A 180 42.62 -2.97 5.52
C GLU A 180 42.09 -2.70 6.93
N CYS A 181 41.93 -1.43 7.31
CA CYS A 181 41.54 -1.02 8.65
C CYS A 181 40.04 -1.22 8.93
N MET A 182 39.23 -1.49 7.90
CA MET A 182 37.83 -1.86 8.03
C MET A 182 37.58 -3.09 7.17
N VAL A 183 37.07 -4.15 7.79
CA VAL A 183 36.88 -5.44 7.14
C VAL A 183 35.44 -5.91 7.34
N ILE A 184 34.82 -6.37 6.26
CA ILE A 184 33.50 -6.99 6.21
C ILE A 184 33.70 -8.42 5.72
N ARG A 185 33.09 -9.38 6.42
CA ARG A 185 33.15 -10.79 6.03
C ARG A 185 31.76 -11.41 6.04
N VAL A 186 31.55 -12.37 5.13
CA VAL A 186 30.50 -13.38 5.23
C VAL A 186 31.21 -14.71 5.07
N ALA A 187 31.25 -15.49 6.14
CA ALA A 187 31.90 -16.80 6.13
C ALA A 187 30.89 -17.87 6.52
N SER A 188 30.62 -18.83 5.64
CA SER A 188 29.60 -19.85 5.85
C SER A 188 28.24 -19.25 6.22
N GLY A 189 27.85 -18.17 5.52
CA GLY A 189 26.60 -17.45 5.73
C GLY A 189 26.55 -16.57 6.99
N ARG A 190 27.65 -16.42 7.74
CA ARG A 190 27.71 -15.59 8.95
C ARG A 190 28.36 -14.23 8.65
N PRO A 191 27.60 -13.13 8.65
CA PRO A 191 28.17 -11.81 8.43
C PRO A 191 28.91 -11.31 9.68
N SER A 192 30.02 -10.62 9.48
CA SER A 192 30.76 -9.94 10.54
C SER A 192 31.50 -8.72 9.99
N TRP A 193 31.90 -7.85 10.91
CA TRP A 193 32.76 -6.72 10.59
C TRP A 193 33.76 -6.44 11.70
N GLU A 194 34.86 -5.80 11.34
CA GLU A 194 35.93 -5.40 12.25
C GLU A 194 36.56 -4.09 11.77
N ALA A 195 36.73 -3.14 12.70
CA ALA A 195 37.39 -1.86 12.45
C ALA A 195 38.57 -1.68 13.40
N PHE A 196 39.65 -1.09 12.90
CA PHE A 196 40.91 -0.91 13.62
C PHE A 196 41.22 0.56 13.90
N ALA A 197 41.64 0.84 15.12
CA ALA A 197 42.31 2.08 15.49
C ALA A 197 43.80 2.03 15.14
N ILE A 198 44.44 0.91 15.47
CA ILE A 198 45.84 0.62 15.17
C ILE A 198 45.90 -0.78 14.56
N ARG A 199 46.36 -0.89 13.31
CA ARG A 199 46.49 -2.17 12.59
C ARG A 199 47.95 -2.46 12.25
N ASN A 200 48.53 -3.49 12.86
CA ASN A 200 49.87 -3.96 12.54
C ASN A 200 50.99 -2.89 12.67
N LEU A 201 50.83 -1.90 13.55
CA LEU A 201 51.76 -0.77 13.69
C LEU A 201 52.38 -0.78 15.10
N ARG A 202 53.71 -0.95 15.18
CA ARG A 202 54.43 -0.88 16.45
C ARG A 202 54.34 0.53 17.03
N THR A 203 53.58 0.67 18.11
CA THR A 203 53.26 1.94 18.76
C THR A 203 53.70 1.85 20.23
N PRO A 204 54.89 2.37 20.57
CA PRO A 204 55.29 2.48 21.97
C PRO A 204 54.34 3.43 22.69
N VAL A 205 53.78 3.00 23.81
CA VAL A 205 52.90 3.82 24.64
C VAL A 205 53.27 3.67 26.10
N ASP A 206 53.14 4.76 26.86
CA ASP A 206 53.47 4.85 28.28
C ASP A 206 52.29 5.48 29.05
N GLU A 207 52.38 5.52 30.38
CA GLU A 207 51.38 6.15 31.23
C GLU A 207 51.08 7.59 30.76
N GLY A 208 49.79 7.87 30.52
CA GLY A 208 49.33 9.15 29.98
C GLY A 208 49.07 9.17 28.47
N TRP A 209 49.50 8.15 27.72
CA TRP A 209 49.07 7.96 26.33
C TRP A 209 47.55 7.76 26.26
N LYS A 210 46.91 8.46 25.31
CA LYS A 210 45.46 8.43 25.12
C LYS A 210 45.13 8.32 23.64
N TRP A 211 44.11 7.55 23.34
CA TRP A 211 43.47 7.49 22.04
C TRP A 211 41.96 7.52 22.22
N SER A 212 41.25 8.15 21.30
CA SER A 212 39.79 8.21 21.34
C SER A 212 39.19 8.38 19.96
N ASP A 213 38.05 7.78 19.71
CA ASP A 213 37.28 7.91 18.48
C ASP A 213 35.78 7.72 18.75
N THR A 214 34.94 8.02 17.77
CA THR A 214 33.50 7.90 17.85
C THR A 214 32.99 7.19 16.61
N PHE A 215 32.04 6.27 16.77
CA PHE A 215 31.25 5.73 15.67
C PHE A 215 29.77 5.69 16.06
N TYR A 216 28.90 5.48 15.08
CA TYR A 216 27.45 5.45 15.27
C TYR A 216 26.90 4.07 14.93
N LEU A 217 25.84 3.68 15.63
CA LEU A 217 25.01 2.53 15.35
C LEU A 217 23.58 3.01 15.17
N SER A 218 22.86 2.55 14.16
CA SER A 218 21.45 2.92 14.00
C SER A 218 20.60 1.67 13.76
N LEU A 219 19.55 1.52 14.55
CA LEU A 219 18.54 0.47 14.34
C LEU A 219 17.56 0.87 13.25
N LEU A 220 17.05 -0.12 12.53
CA LEU A 220 16.16 0.06 11.39
C LEU A 220 14.91 -0.81 11.54
N PRO A 221 13.69 -0.23 11.43
CA PRO A 221 13.43 1.21 11.38
C PRO A 221 13.69 1.88 12.73
N GLY A 222 14.24 3.10 12.70
CA GLY A 222 14.50 3.89 13.91
C GLY A 222 13.26 4.61 14.46
N ALA A 223 12.25 4.79 13.61
CA ALA A 223 10.96 5.39 13.93
C ALA A 223 9.84 4.66 13.17
N ARG A 224 8.60 4.78 13.64
CA ARG A 224 7.44 4.30 12.88
C ARG A 224 7.11 5.30 11.76
N PRO A 225 6.83 4.85 10.53
CA PRO A 225 6.36 5.73 9.47
C PRO A 225 5.09 6.49 9.88
N ASP A 226 5.02 7.77 9.52
CA ASP A 226 3.80 8.57 9.66
C ASP A 226 2.82 8.18 8.54
N PRO A 227 1.62 7.64 8.85
CA PRO A 227 0.64 7.25 7.83
C PRO A 227 0.24 8.38 6.88
N ARG A 228 0.33 9.66 7.31
CA ARG A 228 0.04 10.82 6.45
C ARG A 228 0.96 10.88 5.22
N ALA A 229 2.12 10.23 5.28
CA ALA A 229 3.06 10.10 4.19
C ALA A 229 2.63 9.11 3.09
N ASN A 230 1.57 8.33 3.31
CA ASN A 230 0.98 7.48 2.27
C ASN A 230 0.11 8.27 1.29
N ASP A 231 -0.47 9.42 1.71
CA ASP A 231 -1.31 10.28 0.86
C ASP A 231 -0.53 11.50 0.36
N LEU A 232 0.49 11.26 -0.46
CA LEU A 232 1.28 12.34 -1.07
C LEU A 232 0.88 12.54 -2.52
N ARG A 233 0.22 13.67 -2.79
CA ARG A 233 -0.26 14.00 -4.13
C ARG A 233 0.39 15.30 -4.55
N VAL A 234 1.62 15.14 -5.03
CA VAL A 234 2.58 16.23 -5.14
C VAL A 234 2.48 16.93 -6.47
N TRP A 235 2.19 18.23 -6.42
CA TRP A 235 2.47 19.15 -7.51
C TRP A 235 3.85 19.77 -7.31
N TRP A 236 4.79 19.36 -8.15
CA TRP A 236 6.18 19.80 -8.08
C TRP A 236 6.39 21.00 -8.99
N LEU A 237 6.58 22.19 -8.41
CA LEU A 237 6.99 23.38 -9.16
C LEU A 237 8.48 23.34 -9.47
N GLY A 238 9.25 22.64 -8.64
CA GLY A 238 10.69 22.48 -8.78
C GLY A 238 11.41 22.80 -7.47
N PRO A 239 12.60 22.21 -7.23
CA PRO A 239 13.60 22.97 -6.52
C PRO A 239 13.92 24.18 -7.39
N HIS A 240 13.65 25.38 -6.90
CA HIS A 240 14.11 26.60 -7.53
C HIS A 240 15.09 27.24 -6.56
N GLN A 241 16.38 26.98 -6.82
CA GLN A 241 17.39 28.00 -6.55
C GLN A 241 16.92 29.31 -7.20
N TYR A 242 17.32 30.44 -6.64
CA TYR A 242 16.81 31.76 -7.00
C TYR A 242 16.68 31.96 -8.51
N ARG A 243 15.51 32.42 -8.94
CA ARG A 243 15.21 32.78 -10.33
C ARG A 243 14.83 34.26 -10.41
N SER A 244 15.60 35.02 -11.19
CA SER A 244 15.30 36.43 -11.43
C SER A 244 13.94 36.58 -12.11
N GLY A 245 13.09 37.47 -11.59
CA GLY A 245 11.79 37.77 -12.20
C GLY A 245 10.76 36.65 -12.06
N TRP A 246 10.95 35.71 -11.13
CA TRP A 246 9.96 34.68 -10.86
C TRP A 246 8.71 35.26 -10.19
N HIS A 247 7.56 34.69 -10.54
CA HIS A 247 6.27 35.01 -9.96
C HIS A 247 5.57 33.74 -9.53
N ALA A 248 4.87 33.82 -8.40
CA ALA A 248 4.05 32.71 -7.93
C ALA A 248 2.89 32.44 -8.91
N PRO A 249 2.53 31.16 -9.12
CA PRO A 249 1.40 30.79 -9.97
C PRO A 249 0.09 31.43 -9.52
N ASP A 250 -0.79 31.66 -10.49
CA ASP A 250 -2.10 32.28 -10.25
C ASP A 250 -3.13 31.30 -9.68
N GLU A 251 -4.26 31.83 -9.23
CA GLU A 251 -5.33 31.03 -8.64
C GLU A 251 -5.89 29.99 -9.62
N LYS A 252 -5.97 30.32 -10.92
CA LYS A 252 -6.43 29.38 -11.94
C LYS A 252 -5.55 28.14 -12.03
N SER A 253 -4.22 28.32 -11.94
CA SER A 253 -3.27 27.22 -11.93
C SER A 253 -3.42 26.37 -10.68
N ILE A 254 -3.50 27.01 -9.50
CA ILE A 254 -3.66 26.33 -8.20
C ILE A 254 -4.97 25.52 -8.18
N ALA A 255 -6.07 26.10 -8.65
CA ALA A 255 -7.36 25.42 -8.77
C ALA A 255 -7.30 24.20 -9.69
N ALA A 256 -6.53 24.28 -10.79
CA ALA A 256 -6.32 23.17 -11.70
C ALA A 256 -5.47 22.04 -11.08
N TRP A 257 -4.48 22.36 -10.24
CA TRP A 257 -3.70 21.35 -9.53
C TRP A 257 -4.54 20.62 -8.48
N ALA A 258 -5.34 21.36 -7.72
CA ALA A 258 -6.30 20.78 -6.78
C ALA A 258 -7.32 19.90 -7.53
N ALA A 259 -7.84 20.37 -8.68
CA ALA A 259 -8.70 19.57 -9.53
C ALA A 259 -7.97 18.29 -10.01
N ALA A 260 -6.68 18.32 -10.33
CA ALA A 260 -5.86 17.15 -10.64
C ALA A 260 -5.61 16.21 -9.43
N GLY A 261 -6.13 16.55 -8.24
CA GLY A 261 -6.01 15.76 -7.03
C GLY A 261 -4.76 16.06 -6.21
N ALA A 262 -4.02 17.14 -6.47
CA ALA A 262 -2.89 17.51 -5.64
C ALA A 262 -3.33 17.94 -4.23
N ASN A 263 -2.57 17.53 -3.21
CA ASN A 263 -2.76 17.94 -1.81
C ASN A 263 -1.48 18.56 -1.19
N LEU A 264 -0.42 18.67 -1.99
CA LEU A 264 0.89 19.15 -1.58
C LEU A 264 1.58 19.82 -2.76
N VAL A 265 2.13 21.01 -2.55
CA VAL A 265 3.01 21.70 -3.47
C VAL A 265 4.43 21.73 -2.91
N ILE A 266 5.40 21.35 -3.74
CA ILE A 266 6.83 21.50 -3.43
C ILE A 266 7.41 22.65 -4.26
N GLY A 267 8.00 23.62 -3.56
CA GLY A 267 8.57 24.85 -4.14
C GLY A 267 7.77 26.10 -3.78
N GLY A 268 7.75 27.09 -4.67
CA GLY A 268 6.98 28.33 -4.51
C GLY A 268 7.66 29.44 -3.70
N ALA A 269 8.69 29.13 -2.92
CA ALA A 269 9.53 30.15 -2.29
C ALA A 269 10.74 30.48 -3.19
N ASN A 270 10.82 31.72 -3.69
CA ASN A 270 11.94 32.18 -4.50
C ASN A 270 12.93 32.99 -3.64
N TRP A 271 13.97 32.31 -3.18
CA TRP A 271 15.08 32.85 -2.38
C TRP A 271 16.40 32.22 -2.83
N ARG A 272 17.52 32.74 -2.34
CA ARG A 272 18.83 32.13 -2.61
C ARG A 272 19.09 30.97 -1.65
N SER A 273 19.72 29.90 -2.12
CA SER A 273 20.17 28.84 -1.20
C SER A 273 21.15 29.39 -0.18
N GLY A 274 20.88 29.13 1.10
CA GLY A 274 21.62 29.71 2.22
C GLY A 274 21.21 31.14 2.60
N ASP A 275 20.11 31.68 2.06
CA ASP A 275 19.57 33.01 2.43
C ASP A 275 18.03 32.97 2.44
N TYR A 276 17.49 32.00 3.18
CA TYR A 276 16.06 31.68 3.19
C TYR A 276 15.21 32.73 3.91
N SER A 277 15.82 33.59 4.71
CA SER A 277 15.11 34.66 5.40
C SER A 277 14.73 35.84 4.47
N HIS A 278 15.25 35.89 3.24
CA HIS A 278 15.04 37.00 2.30
C HIS A 278 14.45 36.51 0.95
N PRO A 279 13.17 36.12 0.90
CA PRO A 279 12.50 35.86 -0.38
C PRO A 279 12.46 37.12 -1.25
N GLU A 280 12.60 36.98 -2.57
CA GLU A 280 12.61 38.11 -3.52
C GLU A 280 11.31 38.93 -3.45
N ARG A 281 10.18 38.24 -3.24
CA ARG A 281 8.83 38.82 -3.24
C ARG A 281 7.98 38.24 -2.11
N PRO A 282 8.17 38.71 -0.86
CA PRO A 282 7.50 38.12 0.31
C PRO A 282 5.97 38.18 0.23
N ALA A 283 5.39 39.28 -0.27
CA ALA A 283 3.94 39.42 -0.39
C ALA A 283 3.33 38.44 -1.41
N ASP A 284 4.04 38.17 -2.53
CA ASP A 284 3.60 37.20 -3.53
C ASP A 284 3.65 35.77 -2.97
N LEU A 285 4.65 35.47 -2.13
CA LEU A 285 4.79 34.20 -1.43
C LEU A 285 3.66 33.96 -0.42
N GLU A 286 3.30 34.94 0.40
CA GLU A 286 2.17 34.80 1.34
C GLU A 286 0.86 34.54 0.61
N ARG A 287 0.57 35.35 -0.42
CA ARG A 287 -0.63 35.16 -1.25
C ARG A 287 -0.69 33.76 -1.87
N PHE A 288 0.46 33.23 -2.29
CA PHE A 288 0.57 31.89 -2.85
C PHE A 288 0.28 30.80 -1.82
N ILE A 289 0.85 30.91 -0.61
CA ILE A 289 0.60 29.97 0.49
C ILE A 289 -0.89 29.98 0.85
N ASP A 290 -1.48 31.16 1.04
CA ASP A 290 -2.91 31.32 1.35
C ASP A 290 -3.81 30.71 0.27
N LEU A 291 -3.47 30.92 -1.01
CA LEU A 291 -4.19 30.30 -2.12
C LEU A 291 -4.10 28.78 -2.07
N CYS A 292 -2.90 28.20 -1.92
CA CYS A 292 -2.75 26.75 -1.80
C CYS A 292 -3.57 26.18 -0.64
N HIS A 293 -3.53 26.81 0.54
CA HIS A 293 -4.32 26.38 1.70
C HIS A 293 -5.83 26.44 1.46
N ARG A 294 -6.33 27.50 0.79
CA ARG A 294 -7.76 27.61 0.42
C ARG A 294 -8.24 26.46 -0.48
N TYR A 295 -7.37 25.91 -1.33
CA TYR A 295 -7.67 24.75 -2.15
C TYR A 295 -7.33 23.41 -1.48
N GLY A 296 -6.91 23.41 -0.21
CA GLY A 296 -6.60 22.21 0.57
C GLY A 296 -5.23 21.60 0.27
N MET A 297 -4.29 22.38 -0.27
CA MET A 297 -2.92 21.94 -0.54
C MET A 297 -1.94 22.49 0.48
N ARG A 298 -1.08 21.61 0.99
CA ARG A 298 0.08 21.97 1.80
C ARG A 298 1.19 22.60 0.95
N VAL A 299 2.06 23.41 1.54
CA VAL A 299 3.20 24.03 0.86
C VAL A 299 4.51 23.71 1.60
N LEU A 300 5.41 23.04 0.88
CA LEU A 300 6.77 22.72 1.32
C LEU A 300 7.77 23.52 0.48
N PRO A 301 8.44 24.53 1.04
CA PRO A 301 9.43 25.28 0.30
C PRO A 301 10.71 24.46 0.10
N TYR A 302 11.49 24.83 -0.91
CA TYR A 302 12.80 24.26 -1.16
C TYR A 302 13.85 24.87 -0.22
N VAL A 303 14.52 24.03 0.55
CA VAL A 303 15.79 24.35 1.22
C VAL A 303 16.80 23.24 0.95
N THR A 304 18.07 23.46 1.24
CA THR A 304 19.12 22.45 1.03
C THR A 304 20.08 22.45 2.19
N PHE A 305 20.55 21.27 2.59
CA PHE A 305 21.53 21.15 3.67
C PHE A 305 22.94 21.64 3.28
N THR A 306 23.19 21.93 2.00
CA THR A 306 24.56 22.16 1.51
C THR A 306 24.73 23.35 0.57
N ASP A 307 23.76 23.70 -0.28
CA ASP A 307 24.07 24.77 -1.26
C ASP A 307 24.11 26.15 -0.59
N LEU A 308 25.17 26.90 -0.88
CA LEU A 308 25.26 28.34 -0.63
C LEU A 308 25.48 29.06 -1.96
N GLU A 309 24.52 29.88 -2.38
CA GLU A 309 24.58 30.65 -3.62
C GLU A 309 25.63 31.77 -3.57
N PHE A 310 26.27 32.05 -4.70
CA PHE A 310 27.30 33.10 -4.85
C PHE A 310 26.78 34.50 -4.53
N GLY A 311 25.49 34.73 -4.79
CA GLY A 311 24.83 36.00 -4.51
C GLY A 311 24.38 36.17 -3.06
N ALA A 312 24.50 35.14 -2.21
CA ALA A 312 24.13 35.24 -0.80
C ALA A 312 25.22 36.01 -0.02
N PRO A 313 24.86 36.95 0.89
CA PRO A 313 25.85 37.73 1.65
C PRO A 313 26.90 36.90 2.39
N ALA A 314 26.49 35.73 2.91
CA ALA A 314 27.40 34.83 3.63
C ALA A 314 28.48 34.20 2.74
N PHE A 315 28.24 34.07 1.43
CA PHE A 315 29.19 33.44 0.52
C PHE A 315 30.52 34.19 0.48
N ALA A 316 30.48 35.52 0.31
CA ALA A 316 31.68 36.34 0.20
C ALA A 316 32.60 36.25 1.44
N THR A 317 32.01 36.01 2.62
CA THR A 317 32.74 36.01 3.89
C THR A 317 33.18 34.61 4.31
N HIS A 318 32.36 33.58 4.08
CA HIS A 318 32.55 32.27 4.71
C HIS A 318 32.73 31.09 3.75
N ALA A 319 32.52 31.27 2.43
CA ALA A 319 32.48 30.12 1.52
C ALA A 319 33.76 29.26 1.55
N GLN A 320 34.96 29.84 1.69
CA GLN A 320 36.20 29.05 1.78
C GLN A 320 36.29 28.23 3.06
N GLU A 321 35.81 28.79 4.17
CA GLU A 321 35.80 28.13 5.45
C GLU A 321 34.78 26.99 5.43
N TRP A 322 33.57 27.22 4.91
CA TRP A 322 32.45 26.28 5.04
C TRP A 322 32.35 25.24 3.93
N ARG A 323 32.89 25.50 2.73
CA ARG A 323 32.75 24.59 1.59
C ARG A 323 33.27 23.18 1.87
N ILE A 324 32.63 22.19 1.27
CA ILE A 324 33.21 20.85 1.18
C ILE A 324 34.46 20.87 0.29
N GLU A 325 35.44 20.01 0.60
CA GLU A 325 36.64 19.85 -0.25
C GLU A 325 36.82 18.35 -0.60
N PRO A 326 36.99 17.98 -1.90
CA PRO A 326 37.03 18.87 -3.07
C PRO A 326 35.71 19.60 -3.32
N VAL A 327 35.80 20.86 -3.73
CA VAL A 327 34.63 21.72 -3.98
C VAL A 327 33.78 21.14 -5.10
N ALA A 328 32.48 21.01 -4.84
CA ALA A 328 31.48 20.77 -5.85
C ALA A 328 30.68 22.04 -6.07
N GLU A 329 30.52 22.41 -7.34
CA GLU A 329 29.74 23.56 -7.79
C GLU A 329 28.50 23.05 -8.53
N PHE A 330 27.39 23.76 -8.37
CA PHE A 330 26.17 23.47 -9.12
C PHE A 330 25.79 24.64 -10.02
N ASN A 331 25.62 24.36 -11.32
CA ASN A 331 25.18 25.28 -12.36
C ASN A 331 25.93 26.63 -12.45
N TYR A 332 27.16 26.74 -11.93
CA TYR A 332 27.90 28.00 -11.83
C TYR A 332 27.20 29.05 -10.94
N ARG A 333 26.45 28.61 -9.92
CA ARG A 333 25.65 29.50 -9.05
C ARG A 333 25.85 29.30 -7.55
N SER A 334 26.25 28.10 -7.13
CA SER A 334 26.42 27.75 -5.72
C SER A 334 27.60 26.82 -5.50
N HIS A 335 28.18 26.88 -4.31
CA HIS A 335 29.09 25.86 -3.80
C HIS A 335 28.38 25.00 -2.76
N LEU A 336 28.79 23.73 -2.68
CA LEU A 336 28.37 22.83 -1.62
C LEU A 336 29.15 23.13 -0.33
N MET A 337 28.42 23.38 0.74
CA MET A 337 28.93 23.56 2.10
C MET A 337 29.01 22.21 2.80
N CYS A 338 30.04 22.04 3.61
CA CYS A 338 30.29 20.81 4.34
C CYS A 338 29.26 20.65 5.46
N TYR A 339 28.58 19.49 5.51
CA TYR A 339 27.66 19.18 6.61
C TYR A 339 28.35 19.13 7.97
N GLY A 340 29.69 19.01 8.02
CA GLY A 340 30.50 19.00 9.22
C GLY A 340 31.07 20.37 9.64
N ALA A 341 30.84 21.44 8.87
CA ALA A 341 31.29 22.78 9.22
C ALA A 341 30.30 23.44 10.18
N GLU A 342 30.70 23.66 11.43
CA GLU A 342 29.84 24.20 12.50
C GLU A 342 29.23 25.56 12.13
N GLY A 343 30.05 26.48 11.61
CA GLY A 343 29.56 27.80 11.18
C GLY A 343 28.49 27.73 10.07
N TRP A 344 28.58 26.76 9.16
CA TRP A 344 27.53 26.52 8.17
C TRP A 344 26.25 25.97 8.80
N GLN A 345 26.37 24.99 9.69
CA GLN A 345 25.22 24.42 10.40
C GLN A 345 24.44 25.51 11.14
N GLU A 346 25.13 26.34 11.92
CA GLU A 346 24.51 27.44 12.67
C GLU A 346 23.86 28.48 11.76
N HIS A 347 24.55 28.83 10.66
CA HIS A 347 24.01 29.75 9.66
C HIS A 347 22.72 29.20 9.06
N TRP A 348 22.75 27.94 8.59
CA TRP A 348 21.61 27.28 7.98
C TRP A 348 20.43 27.15 8.95
N GLU A 349 20.68 26.73 10.20
CA GLU A 349 19.65 26.60 11.23
C GLU A 349 18.95 27.93 11.49
N ARG A 350 19.71 29.04 11.55
CA ARG A 350 19.16 30.38 11.71
C ARG A 350 18.26 30.77 10.53
N GLU A 351 18.74 30.60 9.29
CA GLU A 351 17.97 30.96 8.09
C GLU A 351 16.66 30.18 7.99
N VAL A 352 16.71 28.86 8.17
CA VAL A 352 15.52 28.00 8.13
C VAL A 352 14.56 28.32 9.28
N SER A 353 15.08 28.58 10.50
CA SER A 353 14.24 28.98 11.64
C SER A 353 13.50 30.29 11.40
N ILE A 354 14.16 31.27 10.77
CA ILE A 354 13.54 32.56 10.43
C ILE A 354 12.46 32.36 9.37
N ALA A 355 12.76 31.64 8.29
CA ALA A 355 11.77 31.35 7.24
C ALA A 355 10.54 30.62 7.81
N TRP A 356 10.75 29.59 8.64
CA TRP A 356 9.69 28.85 9.31
C TRP A 356 8.83 29.72 10.23
N LYS A 357 9.44 30.66 10.96
CA LYS A 357 8.69 31.58 11.84
C LYS A 357 7.84 32.58 11.06
N ARG A 358 8.34 33.07 9.91
CA ARG A 358 7.71 34.12 9.11
C ARG A 358 6.55 33.62 8.26
N HIS A 359 6.67 32.42 7.72
CA HIS A 359 5.75 31.90 6.71
C HIS A 359 4.95 30.71 7.25
N ALA A 360 3.71 30.56 6.79
CA ALA A 360 2.81 29.47 7.17
C ALA A 360 3.08 28.17 6.37
N PHE A 361 4.34 27.74 6.29
CA PHE A 361 4.68 26.47 5.63
C PHE A 361 4.20 25.26 6.42
N ASP A 362 3.89 24.17 5.70
CA ASP A 362 3.38 22.91 6.26
C ASP A 362 4.48 21.86 6.45
N GLY A 363 5.73 22.23 6.17
CA GLY A 363 6.86 21.33 6.19
C GLY A 363 8.05 21.88 5.43
N LEU A 364 9.04 21.04 5.17
CA LEU A 364 10.19 21.38 4.34
C LEU A 364 10.43 20.29 3.29
N TYR A 365 10.70 20.71 2.05
CA TYR A 365 11.44 19.88 1.11
C TYR A 365 12.94 20.21 1.25
N ILE A 366 13.73 19.25 1.70
CA ILE A 366 15.16 19.44 1.96
C ILE A 366 15.99 18.60 0.99
N ASP A 367 16.70 19.31 0.13
CA ASP A 367 17.62 18.70 -0.80
C ASP A 367 19.01 18.57 -0.19
N PHE A 368 19.79 17.58 -0.64
CA PHE A 368 21.18 17.44 -0.26
C PHE A 368 21.92 16.47 -1.19
N TRP A 369 23.24 16.62 -1.20
CA TRP A 369 24.11 15.83 -2.06
C TRP A 369 24.63 14.61 -1.30
N ALA A 370 23.90 13.49 -1.37
CA ALA A 370 24.34 12.21 -0.82
C ALA A 370 25.67 11.72 -1.44
N GLY A 371 25.98 12.16 -2.67
CA GLY A 371 27.27 11.90 -3.33
C GLY A 371 28.46 12.71 -2.77
N ARG A 372 28.22 13.54 -1.75
CA ARG A 372 29.21 14.45 -1.14
C ARG A 372 29.17 14.39 0.38
N LEU A 373 29.27 13.18 0.95
CA LEU A 373 29.38 12.97 2.40
C LEU A 373 30.83 12.97 2.92
N LEU A 374 31.84 12.98 2.06
CA LEU A 374 33.26 13.03 2.44
C LEU A 374 33.85 14.43 2.22
N CYS A 375 34.50 14.97 3.24
CA CYS A 375 35.17 16.28 3.20
C CYS A 375 36.65 16.19 3.60
N ARG A 376 37.49 17.04 3.01
CA ARG A 376 38.94 17.17 3.32
C ARG A 376 39.35 18.61 3.69
N ASN A 377 38.39 19.47 3.99
CA ASN A 377 38.69 20.86 4.30
C ASN A 377 39.17 21.00 5.75
N GLU A 378 40.47 21.17 5.92
CA GLU A 378 41.11 21.30 7.23
C GLU A 378 40.68 22.56 7.99
N ARG A 379 40.16 23.60 7.31
CA ARG A 379 39.75 24.87 7.93
C ARG A 379 38.64 24.71 8.98
N HIS A 380 37.81 23.68 8.84
CA HIS A 380 36.77 23.32 9.81
C HIS A 380 36.97 21.89 10.37
N GLY A 381 38.21 21.41 10.38
CA GLY A 381 38.58 20.15 11.03
C GLY A 381 38.15 18.88 10.30
N CYS A 382 37.81 18.94 9.00
CA CYS A 382 37.69 17.74 8.17
C CYS A 382 39.08 17.31 7.66
N ALA A 383 39.98 16.99 8.58
CA ALA A 383 41.33 16.53 8.27
C ALA A 383 41.39 15.00 8.07
N GLY A 384 42.51 14.52 7.53
CA GLY A 384 42.80 13.08 7.41
C GLY A 384 43.09 12.62 5.99
N PRO A 385 43.87 11.54 5.82
CA PRO A 385 44.33 11.07 4.51
C PRO A 385 43.20 10.57 3.61
N HIS A 386 42.05 10.20 4.19
CA HIS A 386 40.87 9.71 3.46
C HIS A 386 39.66 10.63 3.64
N GLY A 387 39.82 11.78 4.30
CA GLY A 387 38.77 12.74 4.63
C GLY A 387 37.87 12.31 5.80
N ARG A 388 36.92 13.18 6.15
CA ARG A 388 35.93 12.97 7.21
C ARG A 388 34.59 12.62 6.59
N CYS A 389 33.94 11.57 7.05
CA CYS A 389 32.54 11.31 6.76
C CYS A 389 31.66 12.24 7.60
N THR A 390 30.89 13.07 6.92
CA THR A 390 30.14 14.20 7.51
C THR A 390 28.69 13.84 7.85
N ALA A 391 28.32 12.56 7.77
CA ALA A 391 26.98 12.05 8.12
C ALA A 391 26.54 12.46 9.54
N ALA A 392 27.47 12.51 10.50
CA ALA A 392 27.17 12.98 11.85
C ALA A 392 26.74 14.46 11.89
N GLY A 393 27.38 15.32 11.09
CA GLY A 393 27.01 16.73 10.97
C GLY A 393 25.67 16.90 10.23
N LEU A 394 25.47 16.15 9.16
CA LEU A 394 24.19 16.12 8.43
C LEU A 394 23.04 15.66 9.35
N ARG A 395 23.28 14.66 10.20
CA ARG A 395 22.29 14.20 11.19
C ARG A 395 21.89 15.31 12.16
N ARG A 396 22.83 16.13 12.64
CA ARG A 396 22.51 17.27 13.52
C ARG A 396 21.53 18.23 12.83
N MET A 397 21.82 18.60 11.59
CA MET A 397 20.96 19.48 10.80
C MET A 397 19.58 18.86 10.54
N ALA A 398 19.55 17.56 10.21
CA ALA A 398 18.32 16.82 9.96
C ALA A 398 17.41 16.73 11.19
N ARG A 399 17.99 16.47 12.38
CA ARG A 399 17.27 16.49 13.65
C ARG A 399 16.73 17.87 13.98
N TYR A 400 17.53 18.92 13.76
CA TYR A 400 17.06 20.29 13.98
C TYR A 400 15.83 20.60 13.12
N ALA A 401 15.86 20.27 11.83
CA ALA A 401 14.70 20.44 10.97
C ALA A 401 13.49 19.63 11.44
N ALA A 402 13.70 18.34 11.79
CA ALA A 402 12.62 17.49 12.26
C ALA A 402 11.96 18.07 13.52
N ASP A 403 12.75 18.52 14.50
CA ASP A 403 12.26 19.15 15.71
C ASP A 403 11.56 20.49 15.45
N LEU A 404 12.02 21.26 14.46
CA LEU A 404 11.40 22.53 14.06
C LEU A 404 10.03 22.31 13.43
N VAL A 405 9.94 21.35 12.50
CA VAL A 405 8.75 21.09 11.69
C VAL A 405 7.67 20.35 12.50
N ARG A 406 8.04 19.36 13.31
CA ARG A 406 7.11 18.57 14.14
C ARG A 406 6.33 19.42 15.14
N ARG A 407 6.88 20.55 15.60
CA ARG A 407 6.20 21.51 16.49
C ARG A 407 4.92 22.09 15.89
N ARG A 408 4.77 22.11 14.56
CA ARG A 408 3.53 22.50 13.86
C ARG A 408 2.89 21.33 13.10
N GLN A 409 3.19 20.09 13.50
CA GLN A 409 2.72 18.87 12.83
C GLN A 409 3.05 18.81 11.33
N GLY A 410 4.09 19.53 10.88
CA GLY A 410 4.48 19.52 9.48
C GLY A 410 5.23 18.25 9.08
N MET A 411 5.67 18.19 7.82
CA MET A 411 6.42 17.05 7.26
C MET A 411 7.75 17.43 6.63
N ILE A 412 8.70 16.50 6.63
CA ILE A 412 9.96 16.61 5.89
C ILE A 412 9.98 15.60 4.75
N ILE A 413 10.22 16.13 3.56
CA ILE A 413 10.54 15.34 2.36
C ILE A 413 12.00 15.61 2.04
N ALA A 414 12.83 14.57 1.99
CA ALA A 414 14.27 14.74 1.79
C ALA A 414 14.79 14.00 0.56
N ASN A 415 15.68 14.64 -0.19
CA ASN A 415 16.33 14.04 -1.35
C ASN A 415 17.49 13.10 -0.96
N SER A 416 17.13 11.95 -0.40
CA SER A 416 18.08 10.93 0.04
C SER A 416 18.43 9.92 -1.04
N ASN A 417 17.60 9.79 -2.09
CA ASN A 417 17.80 8.84 -3.18
C ASN A 417 18.13 7.43 -2.64
N ILE A 418 19.15 6.75 -3.15
CA ILE A 418 19.58 5.43 -2.69
C ILE A 418 20.45 5.42 -1.41
N LEU A 419 20.63 6.55 -0.71
CA LEU A 419 21.48 6.61 0.50
C LEU A 419 20.85 5.81 1.66
N PRO A 420 21.42 4.70 2.12
CA PRO A 420 20.74 3.81 3.06
C PRO A 420 20.98 4.18 4.53
N LEU A 421 21.30 5.43 4.86
CA LEU A 421 21.70 5.80 6.21
C LEU A 421 20.49 5.95 7.15
N GLY A 422 20.29 4.99 8.04
CA GLY A 422 19.27 4.99 9.08
C GLY A 422 19.31 6.21 9.98
N MET A 423 20.51 6.64 10.38
CA MET A 423 20.72 7.80 11.25
C MET A 423 20.21 9.13 10.66
N LEU A 424 19.94 9.14 9.35
CA LEU A 424 19.37 10.27 8.62
C LEU A 424 17.90 10.02 8.30
N ASN A 425 17.62 8.88 7.67
CA ASN A 425 16.30 8.59 7.11
C ASN A 425 15.21 8.45 8.19
N SER A 426 15.57 8.05 9.42
CA SER A 426 14.62 8.01 10.54
C SER A 426 14.12 9.40 11.00
N THR A 427 14.76 10.48 10.53
CA THR A 427 14.35 11.86 10.82
C THR A 427 13.43 12.45 9.75
N PHE A 428 13.27 11.77 8.61
CA PHE A 428 12.44 12.22 7.49
C PHE A 428 11.11 11.46 7.48
N ASP A 429 10.02 12.12 7.09
CA ASP A 429 8.74 11.45 6.88
C ASP A 429 8.71 10.75 5.51
N VAL A 430 9.37 11.36 4.53
CA VAL A 430 9.39 10.90 3.13
C VAL A 430 10.78 11.03 2.54
N ARG A 431 11.16 10.02 1.77
CA ARG A 431 12.37 10.03 0.95
C ARG A 431 12.02 10.18 -0.52
N LEU A 432 12.77 11.05 -1.19
CA LEU A 432 12.69 11.20 -2.63
C LEU A 432 13.60 10.19 -3.35
N LEU A 433 13.07 9.51 -4.35
CA LEU A 433 13.78 8.56 -5.21
C LEU A 433 13.68 8.97 -6.70
N GLY A 434 14.47 8.33 -7.55
CA GLY A 434 14.34 8.42 -9.01
C GLY A 434 15.07 9.60 -9.67
N GLU A 435 15.91 10.33 -8.94
CA GLU A 435 16.64 11.46 -9.51
C GLU A 435 17.85 11.03 -10.37
N TRP A 436 18.56 9.97 -9.96
CA TRP A 436 19.88 9.64 -10.53
C TRP A 436 19.80 8.73 -11.75
N ARG A 437 18.88 7.77 -11.72
CA ARG A 437 18.68 6.76 -12.76
C ARG A 437 17.23 6.34 -12.79
N ASP A 438 16.84 5.67 -13.87
CA ASP A 438 15.54 5.03 -13.97
C ASP A 438 15.43 3.93 -12.89
N PRO A 439 14.45 3.99 -11.97
CA PRO A 439 14.21 2.93 -10.99
C PRO A 439 13.96 1.54 -11.61
N GLU A 440 13.47 1.46 -12.85
CA GLU A 440 13.26 0.20 -13.56
C GLU A 440 14.56 -0.51 -13.93
N GLU A 441 15.69 0.22 -13.97
CA GLU A 441 17.01 -0.33 -14.29
C GLU A 441 17.76 -0.89 -13.08
N ALA A 442 17.26 -0.66 -11.86
CA ALA A 442 17.88 -1.20 -10.66
C ALA A 442 17.72 -2.72 -10.61
N ASP A 443 18.78 -3.46 -10.24
CA ASP A 443 18.68 -4.90 -10.04
C ASP A 443 17.77 -5.24 -8.84
N PRO A 444 17.18 -6.44 -8.77
CA PRO A 444 16.23 -6.80 -7.72
C PRO A 444 16.76 -6.66 -6.29
N LEU A 445 18.04 -6.94 -6.06
CA LEU A 445 18.64 -6.79 -4.74
C LEU A 445 18.80 -5.31 -4.38
N SER A 446 19.30 -4.48 -5.30
CA SER A 446 19.35 -3.03 -5.12
C SER A 446 17.97 -2.41 -4.86
N GLN A 447 16.91 -2.89 -5.52
CA GLN A 447 15.55 -2.42 -5.26
C GLN A 447 15.12 -2.75 -3.83
N ARG A 448 15.25 -4.02 -3.44
CA ARG A 448 14.96 -4.49 -2.08
C ARG A 448 15.77 -3.74 -1.02
N VAL A 449 17.02 -3.41 -1.31
CA VAL A 449 17.91 -2.74 -0.36
C VAL A 449 17.66 -1.22 -0.32
N PHE A 450 17.64 -0.52 -1.44
CA PHE A 450 17.69 0.94 -1.44
C PHE A 450 16.33 1.62 -1.63
N TYR A 451 15.34 0.93 -2.22
CA TYR A 451 14.04 1.51 -2.56
C TYR A 451 12.96 1.17 -1.53
N ASN A 452 13.13 0.14 -0.71
CA ASN A 452 12.22 -0.14 0.39
C ASN A 452 12.42 0.87 1.53
N ALA A 453 11.64 1.97 1.53
CA ALA A 453 11.76 3.03 2.52
C ALA A 453 11.20 2.66 3.90
N HIS A 454 10.27 1.70 3.98
CA HIS A 454 9.61 1.32 5.22
C HIS A 454 10.60 0.82 6.28
N ARG A 455 11.65 0.10 5.86
CA ARG A 455 12.72 -0.36 6.76
C ARG A 455 13.51 0.79 7.40
N PHE A 456 13.43 2.00 6.86
CA PHE A 456 14.04 3.20 7.42
C PHE A 456 13.06 4.06 8.24
N GLY A 457 11.78 3.68 8.31
CA GLY A 457 10.77 4.41 9.06
C GLY A 457 10.12 5.57 8.29
N CYS A 458 10.18 5.56 6.95
CA CYS A 458 9.70 6.65 6.09
C CYS A 458 8.97 6.11 4.84
N ALA A 459 8.19 6.97 4.18
CA ALA A 459 7.53 6.66 2.91
C ALA A 459 8.39 7.06 1.69
N ASN A 460 7.94 6.67 0.49
CA ASN A 460 8.59 7.00 -0.77
C ASN A 460 7.80 8.02 -1.59
N LEU A 461 8.52 9.01 -2.14
CA LEU A 461 8.07 9.86 -3.23
C LEU A 461 9.01 9.68 -4.42
N LEU A 462 8.44 9.50 -5.61
CA LEU A 462 9.21 9.22 -6.82
C LEU A 462 9.20 10.41 -7.78
N LEU A 463 10.38 10.91 -8.11
CA LEU A 463 10.58 11.76 -9.29
C LEU A 463 10.45 10.92 -10.55
N THR A 464 9.56 11.34 -11.45
CA THR A 464 9.27 10.62 -12.70
C THR A 464 10.22 11.00 -13.84
N GLY A 465 11.08 12.01 -13.65
CA GLY A 465 11.90 12.60 -14.72
C GLY A 465 12.91 11.64 -15.36
N LYS A 466 13.28 10.54 -14.67
CA LYS A 466 14.17 9.49 -15.20
C LYS A 466 13.44 8.26 -15.74
N LEU A 467 12.12 8.15 -15.53
CA LEU A 467 11.34 7.05 -16.10
C LEU A 467 11.32 7.19 -17.63
N ARG A 468 11.57 6.08 -18.33
CA ARG A 468 11.44 6.02 -19.79
C ARG A 468 10.01 6.37 -20.23
N SER A 469 9.00 5.68 -19.69
CA SER A 469 7.57 5.93 -19.91
C SER A 469 6.82 6.04 -18.58
N ILE A 470 5.67 6.74 -18.57
CA ILE A 470 4.74 6.73 -17.45
C ILE A 470 3.48 6.01 -17.92
N ASP A 471 3.45 4.71 -17.68
CA ASP A 471 2.38 3.79 -18.07
C ASP A 471 2.04 2.83 -16.91
N GLU A 472 1.16 1.87 -17.16
CA GLU A 472 0.74 0.91 -16.14
C GLU A 472 1.91 0.05 -15.62
N ARG A 473 2.92 -0.22 -16.46
CA ARG A 473 4.12 -0.96 -16.06
C ARG A 473 4.96 -0.16 -15.09
N ALA A 474 5.19 1.13 -15.37
CA ALA A 474 5.90 2.01 -14.46
C ALA A 474 5.16 2.13 -13.10
N LEU A 475 3.83 2.21 -13.11
CA LEU A 475 3.04 2.17 -11.87
C LEU A 475 3.19 0.83 -11.14
N ALA A 476 3.07 -0.31 -11.84
CA ALA A 476 3.22 -1.64 -11.23
C ALA A 476 4.60 -1.82 -10.59
N HIS A 477 5.64 -1.30 -11.23
CA HIS A 477 7.02 -1.34 -10.71
C HIS A 477 7.17 -0.53 -9.42
N THR A 478 6.65 0.69 -9.41
CA THR A 478 6.80 1.64 -8.31
C THR A 478 5.93 1.30 -7.11
N GLU A 479 4.75 0.73 -7.34
CA GLU A 479 3.83 0.22 -6.30
C GLU A 479 4.42 -0.93 -5.49
N ALA A 480 5.35 -1.72 -6.05
CA ALA A 480 6.02 -2.80 -5.32
C ALA A 480 6.78 -2.29 -4.07
N TYR A 481 7.18 -1.02 -4.06
CA TYR A 481 7.81 -0.34 -2.92
C TYR A 481 7.05 0.92 -2.49
N GLN A 482 5.77 1.02 -2.87
CA GLN A 482 4.88 2.14 -2.57
C GLN A 482 5.52 3.51 -2.90
N GLY A 483 6.23 3.56 -4.04
CA GLY A 483 6.88 4.75 -4.56
C GLY A 483 5.90 5.68 -5.25
N THR A 484 5.25 6.57 -4.50
CA THR A 484 4.22 7.46 -5.04
C THR A 484 4.79 8.41 -6.08
N PRO A 485 4.37 8.39 -7.35
CA PRO A 485 4.91 9.29 -8.37
C PRO A 485 4.44 10.73 -8.20
N VAL A 486 5.34 11.69 -8.48
CA VAL A 486 4.98 13.11 -8.54
C VAL A 486 3.99 13.38 -9.68
N LEU A 487 2.83 13.96 -9.35
CA LEU A 487 1.72 14.18 -10.30
C LEU A 487 2.09 15.10 -11.46
N SER A 488 2.75 16.23 -11.16
CA SER A 488 3.15 17.19 -12.19
C SER A 488 4.27 16.67 -13.09
N GLY A 489 4.84 15.50 -12.78
CA GLY A 489 5.88 14.84 -13.55
C GLY A 489 5.36 14.12 -14.80
N GLY A 490 4.04 14.01 -14.99
CA GLY A 490 3.46 13.53 -16.25
C GLY A 490 3.74 14.51 -17.39
N ARG A 491 4.39 14.03 -18.46
CA ARG A 491 4.87 14.85 -19.58
C ARG A 491 3.76 15.11 -20.58
N THR A 492 2.82 14.17 -20.72
CA THR A 492 1.62 14.31 -21.57
C THR A 492 0.34 14.39 -20.74
N PRO A 493 -0.80 14.84 -21.31
CA PRO A 493 -2.09 14.78 -20.63
C PRO A 493 -2.49 13.36 -20.20
N ALA A 494 -2.20 12.34 -20.99
CA ALA A 494 -2.52 10.94 -20.66
C ALA A 494 -1.67 10.43 -19.48
N GLU A 495 -0.37 10.73 -19.46
CA GLU A 495 0.49 10.40 -18.32
C GLU A 495 0.01 11.10 -17.04
N ARG A 496 -0.37 12.39 -17.12
CA ARG A 496 -0.92 13.13 -15.97
C ARG A 496 -2.26 12.58 -15.49
N ASP A 497 -3.14 12.18 -16.41
CA ASP A 497 -4.43 11.58 -16.08
C ASP A 497 -4.24 10.23 -15.38
N LEU A 498 -3.33 9.38 -15.88
CA LEU A 498 -2.99 8.11 -15.26
C LEU A 498 -2.50 8.29 -13.80
N LEU A 499 -1.55 9.20 -13.58
CA LEU A 499 -1.04 9.52 -12.24
C LEU A 499 -2.13 10.10 -11.33
N SER A 500 -2.90 11.07 -11.84
CA SER A 500 -4.02 11.70 -11.14
C SER A 500 -5.07 10.67 -10.72
N ARG A 501 -5.50 9.80 -11.64
CA ARG A 501 -6.50 8.77 -11.38
C ARG A 501 -6.02 7.81 -10.28
N ARG A 502 -4.78 7.34 -10.35
CA ARG A 502 -4.18 6.48 -9.31
C ARG A 502 -4.15 7.19 -7.94
N ALA A 503 -3.66 8.42 -7.89
CA ALA A 503 -3.60 9.21 -6.68
C ALA A 503 -4.98 9.45 -6.05
N ARG A 504 -6.00 9.77 -6.85
CA ARG A 504 -7.36 9.97 -6.36
C ARG A 504 -8.00 8.66 -5.87
N LEU A 505 -7.65 7.52 -6.44
CA LEU A 505 -8.11 6.22 -5.97
C LEU A 505 -7.55 5.90 -4.58
N LEU A 506 -6.23 6.09 -4.39
CA LEU A 506 -5.59 5.93 -3.08
C LEU A 506 -6.16 6.92 -2.05
N ALA A 507 -6.38 8.17 -2.44
CA ALA A 507 -7.02 9.17 -1.59
C ALA A 507 -8.45 8.77 -1.21
N SER A 508 -9.23 8.22 -2.14
CA SER A 508 -10.60 7.76 -1.86
C SER A 508 -10.61 6.61 -0.83
N PHE A 509 -9.62 5.73 -0.82
CA PHE A 509 -9.47 4.72 0.23
C PHE A 509 -9.08 5.33 1.59
N GLY A 510 -8.48 6.53 1.58
CA GLY A 510 -7.95 7.18 2.76
C GLY A 510 -6.65 6.56 3.23
N VAL A 511 -5.70 6.32 2.31
CA VAL A 511 -4.39 5.73 2.63
C VAL A 511 -3.58 6.54 3.66
N GLY A 512 -3.86 7.84 3.80
CA GLY A 512 -3.22 8.73 4.78
C GLY A 512 -3.48 8.37 6.26
N ALA A 513 -4.44 7.46 6.52
CA ALA A 513 -4.70 6.89 7.84
C ALA A 513 -4.49 5.36 7.87
N ALA A 514 -4.01 4.77 6.78
CA ALA A 514 -3.88 3.33 6.64
C ALA A 514 -2.52 2.81 7.13
N HIS A 515 -2.51 1.58 7.65
CA HIS A 515 -1.28 0.82 7.79
C HIS A 515 -0.85 0.29 6.41
N ALA A 516 0.40 0.56 6.01
CA ALA A 516 0.92 0.22 4.70
C ALA A 516 2.00 -0.87 4.80
N GLU A 517 1.90 -1.89 3.95
CA GLU A 517 2.89 -2.95 3.79
C GLU A 517 3.19 -3.12 2.29
N ASN A 518 4.45 -3.06 1.90
CA ASN A 518 4.85 -3.19 0.49
C ASN A 518 5.22 -4.64 0.12
N ALA A 519 5.52 -4.86 -1.17
CA ALA A 519 5.78 -6.20 -1.70
C ALA A 519 7.01 -6.91 -1.13
N PHE A 520 7.94 -6.19 -0.50
CA PHE A 520 9.10 -6.80 0.14
C PHE A 520 8.78 -7.29 1.55
N GLU A 521 7.82 -6.67 2.22
CA GLU A 521 7.45 -6.99 3.60
C GLU A 521 6.41 -8.11 3.68
N LEU A 522 5.66 -8.31 2.61
CA LEU A 522 4.60 -9.29 2.49
C LEU A 522 5.12 -10.66 2.01
N PRO A 523 4.46 -11.76 2.43
CA PRO A 523 4.78 -13.08 1.91
C PRO A 523 4.43 -13.20 0.43
N GLN A 524 5.06 -14.15 -0.26
CA GLN A 524 4.68 -14.50 -1.62
C GLN A 524 3.23 -15.03 -1.65
N LEU A 525 2.48 -14.67 -2.70
CA LEU A 525 1.11 -15.13 -2.89
C LEU A 525 1.08 -16.64 -3.19
N PRO A 526 0.30 -17.44 -2.42
CA PRO A 526 0.15 -18.86 -2.69
C PRO A 526 -0.36 -19.12 -4.11
N GLY A 527 0.36 -19.94 -4.87
CA GLY A 527 -0.04 -20.33 -6.23
C GLY A 527 0.23 -19.29 -7.33
N SER A 528 0.82 -18.14 -7.01
CA SER A 528 1.09 -17.07 -7.99
C SER A 528 2.52 -16.52 -7.87
N PRO A 529 3.57 -17.33 -8.10
CA PRO A 529 4.94 -17.01 -7.70
C PRO A 529 5.59 -15.80 -8.43
N GLY A 530 4.96 -15.23 -9.46
CA GLY A 530 5.43 -14.03 -10.16
C GLY A 530 4.73 -12.73 -9.77
N VAL A 531 3.60 -12.80 -9.06
CA VAL A 531 2.80 -11.62 -8.69
C VAL A 531 3.18 -11.15 -7.30
N ARG A 532 3.37 -9.85 -7.18
CA ARG A 532 3.65 -9.16 -5.91
C ARG A 532 2.37 -8.46 -5.42
N ALA A 533 2.28 -8.27 -4.12
CA ALA A 533 1.17 -7.53 -3.50
C ALA A 533 1.72 -6.40 -2.64
N SER A 534 1.04 -5.25 -2.66
CA SER A 534 1.18 -4.18 -1.66
C SER A 534 -0.19 -3.92 -1.05
N VAL A 535 -0.25 -3.60 0.24
CA VAL A 535 -1.49 -3.50 1.00
C VAL A 535 -1.56 -2.20 1.78
N TYR A 536 -2.74 -1.57 1.77
CA TYR A 536 -3.14 -0.54 2.72
C TYR A 536 -4.34 -1.06 3.53
N ARG A 537 -4.29 -0.96 4.86
CA ARG A 537 -5.34 -1.44 5.78
C ARG A 537 -5.96 -0.31 6.57
N ARG A 538 -7.28 -0.28 6.65
CA ARG A 538 -8.08 0.63 7.46
C ARG A 538 -8.87 -0.19 8.49
N ASP A 539 -8.30 -0.32 9.68
CA ASP A 539 -8.90 -1.10 10.78
C ASP A 539 -10.23 -0.48 11.27
N ASP A 540 -10.35 0.85 11.18
CA ASP A 540 -11.56 1.61 11.52
C ASP A 540 -12.74 1.31 10.60
N TYR A 541 -12.49 1.00 9.32
CA TYR A 541 -13.52 0.55 8.38
C TYR A 541 -13.55 -0.97 8.17
N ASN A 542 -12.58 -1.70 8.72
CA ASN A 542 -12.34 -3.11 8.42
C ASN A 542 -12.16 -3.36 6.90
N GLU A 543 -11.43 -2.45 6.23
CA GLU A 543 -11.20 -2.49 4.78
C GLU A 543 -9.72 -2.68 4.44
N CYS A 544 -9.45 -3.26 3.28
CA CYS A 544 -8.10 -3.41 2.73
C CYS A 544 -8.09 -3.01 1.26
N LEU A 545 -7.08 -2.25 0.85
CA LEU A 545 -6.75 -2.01 -0.54
C LEU A 545 -5.52 -2.83 -0.89
N VAL A 546 -5.67 -3.80 -1.78
CA VAL A 546 -4.58 -4.66 -2.24
C VAL A 546 -4.24 -4.29 -3.67
N THR A 547 -2.98 -3.95 -3.93
CA THR A 547 -2.47 -3.76 -5.30
C THR A 547 -1.64 -4.97 -5.68
N LEU A 548 -2.11 -5.73 -6.65
CA LEU A 548 -1.38 -6.83 -7.26
C LEU A 548 -0.56 -6.29 -8.42
N THR A 549 0.74 -6.57 -8.46
CA THR A 549 1.64 -6.14 -9.53
C THR A 549 2.33 -7.33 -10.16
N ASN A 550 2.33 -7.40 -11.49
CA ASN A 550 2.99 -8.48 -12.23
C ASN A 550 4.20 -7.92 -12.99
N PRO A 551 5.42 -7.96 -12.41
CA PRO A 551 6.64 -7.56 -13.09
C PRO A 551 7.14 -8.61 -14.11
N GLY A 552 6.47 -9.76 -14.22
CA GLY A 552 6.85 -10.85 -15.12
C GLY A 552 6.50 -10.56 -16.59
N ALA A 553 6.97 -11.44 -17.47
CA ALA A 553 6.71 -11.38 -18.91
C ALA A 553 5.45 -12.13 -19.35
N GLU A 554 4.82 -12.88 -18.44
CA GLU A 554 3.65 -13.71 -18.73
C GLU A 554 2.46 -13.28 -17.86
N ASP A 555 1.26 -13.39 -18.42
CA ASP A 555 0.03 -13.15 -17.70
C ASP A 555 -0.14 -14.14 -16.54
N SER A 556 -0.75 -13.69 -15.45
CA SER A 556 -0.97 -14.52 -14.27
C SER A 556 -2.40 -14.36 -13.78
N SER A 557 -2.96 -15.42 -13.19
CA SER A 557 -4.26 -15.36 -12.51
C SER A 557 -4.05 -15.61 -11.02
N VAL A 558 -4.62 -14.75 -10.17
CA VAL A 558 -4.48 -14.83 -8.71
C VAL A 558 -5.81 -15.27 -8.12
N PRO A 559 -5.90 -16.46 -7.50
CA PRO A 559 -7.12 -16.88 -6.82
C PRO A 559 -7.36 -15.98 -5.60
N LEU A 560 -8.61 -15.56 -5.36
CA LEU A 560 -8.93 -14.65 -4.25
C LEU A 560 -8.60 -15.25 -2.87
N THR A 561 -8.60 -16.57 -2.73
CA THR A 561 -8.11 -17.25 -1.52
C THR A 561 -6.64 -16.99 -1.21
N ALA A 562 -5.80 -16.66 -2.20
CA ALA A 562 -4.41 -16.28 -2.00
C ALA A 562 -4.25 -14.94 -1.25
N LEU A 563 -5.32 -14.14 -1.15
CA LEU A 563 -5.32 -12.86 -0.42
C LEU A 563 -5.54 -13.05 1.08
N ALA A 564 -5.98 -14.23 1.54
CA ALA A 564 -6.29 -14.46 2.96
C ALA A 564 -5.10 -14.24 3.92
N PRO A 565 -3.86 -14.66 3.60
CA PRO A 565 -2.68 -14.33 4.41
C PRO A 565 -2.39 -12.83 4.49
N LEU A 566 -2.88 -12.06 3.51
CA LEU A 566 -2.75 -10.62 3.48
C LEU A 566 -3.90 -10.03 4.30
N CYS A 567 -5.14 -10.07 3.84
CA CYS A 567 -6.26 -9.29 4.39
C CYS A 567 -7.16 -10.02 5.40
N GLY A 568 -6.81 -11.24 5.81
CA GLY A 568 -7.65 -12.07 6.69
C GLY A 568 -8.77 -12.79 5.93
N SER A 569 -9.77 -13.28 6.66
CA SER A 569 -10.90 -14.01 6.06
C SER A 569 -11.72 -13.11 5.13
N LEU A 570 -12.01 -13.64 3.93
CA LEU A 570 -12.90 -13.01 2.95
C LEU A 570 -14.39 -13.32 3.19
N ALA A 571 -14.72 -14.18 4.15
CA ALA A 571 -16.10 -14.50 4.47
C ALA A 571 -16.85 -13.24 4.94
N GLY A 572 -18.05 -12.99 4.37
CA GLY A 572 -18.84 -11.79 4.66
C GLY A 572 -18.27 -10.49 4.07
N ARG A 573 -17.28 -10.59 3.18
CA ARG A 573 -16.71 -9.44 2.46
C ARG A 573 -17.11 -9.46 1.00
N MET A 574 -17.00 -8.32 0.35
CA MET A 574 -16.96 -8.19 -1.10
C MET A 574 -15.56 -7.75 -1.54
N VAL A 575 -15.19 -8.10 -2.77
CA VAL A 575 -13.93 -7.69 -3.39
C VAL A 575 -14.24 -6.97 -4.70
N ALA A 576 -13.88 -5.69 -4.80
CA ALA A 576 -14.04 -4.90 -6.02
C ALA A 576 -12.69 -4.77 -6.74
N CYS A 577 -12.57 -5.36 -7.93
CA CYS A 577 -11.44 -5.14 -8.84
C CYS A 577 -11.70 -3.90 -9.70
N VAL A 578 -10.96 -2.82 -9.43
CA VAL A 578 -11.24 -1.48 -9.94
C VAL A 578 -11.02 -1.38 -11.44
N GLU A 579 -9.87 -1.87 -11.93
CA GLU A 579 -9.50 -1.79 -13.35
C GLU A 579 -10.36 -2.74 -14.20
N ALA A 580 -10.68 -3.93 -13.69
CA ALA A 580 -11.49 -4.93 -14.40
C ALA A 580 -13.01 -4.72 -14.26
N MET A 581 -13.46 -3.75 -13.46
CA MET A 581 -14.89 -3.47 -13.24
C MET A 581 -15.67 -4.73 -12.82
N HIS A 582 -15.14 -5.45 -11.83
CA HIS A 582 -15.71 -6.70 -11.35
C HIS A 582 -15.79 -6.69 -9.82
N VAL A 583 -16.99 -6.92 -9.28
CA VAL A 583 -17.23 -7.12 -7.85
C VAL A 583 -17.59 -8.58 -7.59
N PHE A 584 -16.80 -9.22 -6.73
CA PHE A 584 -17.09 -10.52 -6.15
C PHE A 584 -17.81 -10.33 -4.82
N THR A 585 -19.01 -10.89 -4.68
CA THR A 585 -19.85 -10.76 -3.47
C THR A 585 -19.57 -11.87 -2.46
N ALA A 586 -20.03 -11.70 -1.23
CA ALA A 586 -19.83 -12.68 -0.16
C ALA A 586 -20.32 -14.09 -0.56
N GLY A 587 -21.46 -14.18 -1.28
CA GLY A 587 -21.98 -15.44 -1.78
C GLY A 587 -21.07 -16.13 -2.80
N ALA A 588 -20.46 -15.36 -3.71
CA ALA A 588 -19.49 -15.88 -4.67
C ALA A 588 -18.18 -16.33 -4.00
N LEU A 589 -17.84 -15.72 -2.86
CA LEU A 589 -16.63 -16.03 -2.09
C LEU A 589 -16.83 -17.19 -1.10
N SER A 590 -18.08 -17.48 -0.72
CA SER A 590 -18.42 -18.52 0.27
C SER A 590 -18.84 -19.86 -0.34
N SER A 591 -18.94 -19.98 -1.67
CA SER A 591 -19.72 -21.06 -2.32
C SER A 591 -19.24 -22.48 -2.05
N GLY A 592 -18.01 -22.74 -1.58
CA GLY A 592 -17.51 -24.03 -1.09
C GLY A 592 -17.42 -25.18 -2.11
N GLU A 593 -18.30 -25.20 -3.11
CA GLU A 593 -18.38 -26.14 -4.23
C GLU A 593 -17.96 -25.41 -5.51
N GLY A 594 -16.68 -25.51 -5.89
CA GLY A 594 -16.13 -24.96 -7.13
C GLY A 594 -14.73 -24.34 -7.00
N PRO A 595 -14.04 -24.02 -8.12
CA PRO A 595 -12.77 -23.29 -8.07
C PRO A 595 -12.98 -21.89 -7.50
N SER A 596 -12.06 -21.45 -6.64
CA SER A 596 -12.06 -20.07 -6.12
C SER A 596 -12.09 -19.08 -7.28
N PRO A 597 -12.90 -18.01 -7.21
CA PRO A 597 -12.77 -16.90 -8.16
C PRO A 597 -11.33 -16.39 -8.18
N SER A 598 -10.88 -15.94 -9.34
CA SER A 598 -9.55 -15.40 -9.56
C SER A 598 -9.60 -14.05 -10.26
N VAL A 599 -8.49 -13.33 -10.17
CA VAL A 599 -8.27 -12.05 -10.85
C VAL A 599 -7.08 -12.19 -11.78
N ASP A 600 -7.29 -11.86 -13.05
CA ASP A 600 -6.22 -11.83 -14.04
C ASP A 600 -5.38 -10.56 -13.89
N VAL A 601 -4.07 -10.76 -13.78
CA VAL A 601 -3.04 -9.74 -13.66
C VAL A 601 -2.06 -9.92 -14.84
N PRO A 602 -2.32 -9.25 -15.98
CA PRO A 602 -1.47 -9.31 -17.16
C PRO A 602 -0.01 -8.93 -16.89
N ALA A 603 0.90 -9.40 -17.74
CA ALA A 603 2.32 -9.04 -17.70
C ALA A 603 2.53 -7.51 -17.74
N GLY A 604 3.38 -6.97 -16.86
CA GLY A 604 3.68 -5.54 -16.80
C GLY A 604 2.49 -4.67 -16.41
N SER A 605 1.52 -5.20 -15.67
CA SER A 605 0.30 -4.49 -15.26
C SER A 605 0.06 -4.54 -13.75
N LEU A 606 -0.98 -3.86 -13.29
CA LEU A 606 -1.43 -3.93 -11.90
C LEU A 606 -2.95 -4.10 -11.80
N ARG A 607 -3.41 -4.69 -10.69
CA ARG A 607 -4.83 -4.75 -10.32
C ARG A 607 -5.03 -4.25 -8.90
N THR A 608 -5.98 -3.36 -8.73
CA THR A 608 -6.37 -2.81 -7.43
C THR A 608 -7.64 -3.47 -6.97
N LEU A 609 -7.54 -4.19 -5.86
CA LEU A 609 -8.64 -4.87 -5.20
C LEU A 609 -9.01 -4.11 -3.94
N TRP A 610 -10.22 -3.58 -3.90
CA TRP A 610 -10.80 -2.98 -2.70
C TRP A 610 -11.66 -4.03 -2.00
N ILE A 611 -11.24 -4.41 -0.80
CA ILE A 611 -11.87 -5.44 0.01
C ILE A 611 -12.59 -4.76 1.16
N LEU A 612 -13.92 -4.93 1.22
CA LEU A 612 -14.80 -4.23 2.16
C LEU A 612 -15.94 -5.14 2.64
N PRO A 613 -16.59 -4.85 3.79
CA PRO A 613 -17.72 -5.64 4.26
C PRO A 613 -18.87 -5.69 3.24
N ASP A 614 -19.42 -6.89 3.00
CA ASP A 614 -20.59 -7.04 2.12
C ASP A 614 -21.87 -6.79 2.90
N ARG A 615 -22.61 -5.74 2.53
CA ARG A 615 -23.90 -5.38 3.15
C ARG A 615 -25.11 -6.00 2.45
N GLY A 616 -24.90 -6.68 1.32
CA GLY A 616 -25.97 -7.25 0.50
C GLY A 616 -26.86 -6.20 -0.20
N VAL A 617 -26.46 -4.93 -0.20
CA VAL A 617 -27.16 -3.80 -0.83
C VAL A 617 -26.18 -2.99 -1.67
N PRO A 618 -26.67 -2.23 -2.67
CA PRO A 618 -25.81 -1.33 -3.43
C PRO A 618 -25.02 -0.37 -2.54
N CYS A 619 -23.76 -0.13 -2.86
CA CYS A 619 -22.90 0.76 -2.08
C CYS A 619 -21.89 1.51 -2.95
N LEU A 620 -21.36 2.61 -2.43
CA LEU A 620 -20.29 3.38 -3.05
C LEU A 620 -18.94 2.72 -2.71
N VAL A 621 -18.21 2.25 -3.73
CA VAL A 621 -16.86 1.71 -3.57
C VAL A 621 -15.84 2.84 -3.48
N TYR A 622 -15.89 3.78 -4.43
CA TYR A 622 -15.02 4.96 -4.44
C TYR A 622 -15.67 6.19 -5.10
N ALA A 623 -15.12 7.36 -4.80
CA ALA A 623 -15.36 8.60 -5.54
C ALA A 623 -14.02 9.31 -5.80
N LEU A 624 -13.64 9.49 -7.07
CA LEU A 624 -12.33 10.02 -7.47
C LEU A 624 -12.28 11.55 -7.45
N THR A 625 -12.49 12.12 -6.27
CA THR A 625 -12.36 13.57 -6.01
C THR A 625 -10.96 13.98 -5.58
N GLY A 626 -10.11 13.03 -5.18
CA GLY A 626 -8.89 13.36 -4.43
C GLY A 626 -9.16 13.67 -2.96
N ARG A 627 -10.29 13.21 -2.42
CA ARG A 627 -10.59 13.20 -1.00
C ARG A 627 -10.97 11.78 -0.59
N GLU A 628 -11.07 11.55 0.72
CA GLU A 628 -11.57 10.29 1.24
C GLU A 628 -13.00 10.03 0.70
N ARG A 629 -13.33 8.75 0.52
CA ARG A 629 -14.64 8.33 0.03
C ARG A 629 -15.73 8.97 0.90
N PRO A 630 -16.73 9.64 0.30
CA PRO A 630 -17.79 10.24 1.09
C PRO A 630 -18.63 9.17 1.78
N SER A 631 -19.28 9.55 2.89
CA SER A 631 -20.31 8.71 3.50
C SER A 631 -21.45 8.49 2.51
N ALA A 632 -21.92 7.25 2.42
CA ALA A 632 -23.05 6.87 1.59
C ALA A 632 -24.07 6.08 2.42
N GLU A 633 -25.35 6.38 2.22
CA GLU A 633 -26.46 5.80 2.97
C GLU A 633 -27.45 5.11 2.03
N TRP A 634 -27.85 3.89 2.39
CA TRP A 634 -28.84 3.10 1.66
C TRP A 634 -30.22 3.24 2.33
N SER A 635 -31.22 3.70 1.58
CA SER A 635 -32.63 3.70 1.97
C SER A 635 -33.29 2.40 1.50
N GLN A 636 -33.77 1.59 2.46
CA GLN A 636 -34.55 0.38 2.15
C GLN A 636 -35.94 0.72 1.62
N GLU A 637 -36.54 1.83 2.06
CA GLU A 637 -37.87 2.26 1.64
C GLU A 637 -37.86 2.78 0.21
N ASP A 638 -36.90 3.63 -0.12
CA ASP A 638 -36.80 4.27 -1.44
C ASP A 638 -35.99 3.43 -2.45
N HIS A 639 -35.37 2.33 -1.99
CA HIS A 639 -34.42 1.53 -2.76
C HIS A 639 -33.34 2.40 -3.42
N ALA A 640 -32.76 3.31 -2.65
CA ALA A 640 -31.84 4.31 -3.18
C ALA A 640 -30.58 4.48 -2.33
N LEU A 641 -29.46 4.74 -2.99
CA LEU A 641 -28.18 5.08 -2.39
C LEU A 641 -27.97 6.60 -2.48
N SER A 642 -27.78 7.26 -1.35
CA SER A 642 -27.48 8.69 -1.28
C SER A 642 -26.05 8.97 -0.85
N PHE A 643 -25.40 9.94 -1.47
CA PHE A 643 -24.09 10.45 -1.06
C PHE A 643 -23.83 11.84 -1.64
N THR A 644 -22.84 12.57 -1.11
CA THR A 644 -22.38 13.86 -1.64
C THR A 644 -20.87 13.88 -1.74
N SER A 645 -20.35 14.18 -2.93
CA SER A 645 -18.91 14.30 -3.18
C SER A 645 -18.51 15.79 -3.20
N GLU A 646 -17.84 16.26 -2.14
CA GLU A 646 -17.42 17.66 -2.04
C GLU A 646 -16.05 17.90 -2.67
N HIS A 647 -15.91 18.99 -3.43
CA HIS A 647 -14.62 19.44 -3.95
C HIS A 647 -14.64 20.92 -4.38
N PRO A 648 -13.60 21.73 -4.05
CA PRO A 648 -13.58 23.16 -4.37
C PRO A 648 -13.51 23.49 -5.87
N SER A 649 -12.93 22.59 -6.68
CA SER A 649 -12.67 22.85 -8.11
C SER A 649 -13.33 21.89 -9.09
N LEU A 650 -13.92 20.78 -8.62
CA LEU A 650 -14.47 19.74 -9.51
C LEU A 650 -15.97 19.95 -9.65
N SER A 651 -16.48 19.91 -10.87
CA SER A 651 -17.91 19.89 -11.16
C SER A 651 -18.48 18.47 -11.16
N THR A 652 -17.66 17.46 -11.47
CA THR A 652 -18.04 16.05 -11.51
C THR A 652 -16.90 15.16 -10.98
N ALA A 653 -17.24 13.94 -10.56
CA ALA A 653 -16.30 12.91 -10.16
C ALA A 653 -16.72 11.53 -10.68
N GLU A 654 -15.73 10.70 -11.04
CA GLU A 654 -15.94 9.27 -11.32
C GLU A 654 -16.25 8.54 -10.01
N VAL A 655 -17.33 7.78 -10.00
CA VAL A 655 -17.69 6.88 -8.90
C VAL A 655 -17.79 5.44 -9.39
N LEU A 656 -17.53 4.50 -8.49
CA LEU A 656 -17.85 3.08 -8.68
C LEU A 656 -18.88 2.66 -7.65
N LEU A 657 -20.02 2.18 -8.13
CA LEU A 657 -21.11 1.65 -7.31
C LEU A 657 -21.07 0.13 -7.42
N ALA A 658 -21.00 -0.59 -6.30
CA ALA A 658 -21.23 -2.03 -6.28
C ALA A 658 -22.75 -2.28 -6.30
N GLY A 659 -23.21 -3.22 -7.13
CA GLY A 659 -24.63 -3.52 -7.33
C GLY A 659 -25.06 -3.50 -8.80
N PRO A 660 -26.37 -3.70 -9.07
CA PRO A 660 -26.92 -3.63 -10.41
C PRO A 660 -26.90 -2.19 -10.94
N GLU A 661 -27.24 -2.00 -12.22
CA GLU A 661 -27.37 -0.68 -12.80
C GLU A 661 -28.51 0.12 -12.13
N PRO A 662 -28.26 1.36 -11.67
CA PRO A 662 -29.31 2.22 -11.16
C PRO A 662 -30.37 2.50 -12.23
N ILE A 663 -31.65 2.57 -11.85
CA ILE A 663 -32.74 3.00 -12.75
C ILE A 663 -32.69 4.50 -13.05
N GLY A 664 -31.96 5.26 -12.22
CA GLY A 664 -31.71 6.66 -12.44
C GLY A 664 -30.87 7.27 -11.33
N ILE A 665 -30.18 8.36 -11.65
CA ILE A 665 -29.57 9.24 -10.66
C ILE A 665 -30.24 10.61 -10.79
N ALA A 666 -30.72 11.16 -9.69
CA ALA A 666 -31.27 12.52 -9.67
C ALA A 666 -30.16 13.53 -10.05
N SER A 667 -30.26 14.09 -11.26
CA SER A 667 -29.28 15.02 -11.82
C SER A 667 -29.94 15.92 -12.88
N ASN A 668 -29.43 17.15 -13.04
CA ASN A 668 -29.88 18.09 -14.07
C ASN A 668 -29.38 17.73 -15.48
N THR A 669 -28.42 16.80 -15.57
CA THR A 669 -27.85 16.29 -16.82
C THR A 669 -27.96 14.77 -16.84
N PRO A 670 -28.22 14.15 -18.01
CA PRO A 670 -28.17 12.70 -18.15
C PRO A 670 -26.80 12.15 -17.72
N ILE A 671 -26.82 11.06 -16.94
CA ILE A 671 -25.61 10.36 -16.49
C ILE A 671 -25.47 9.08 -17.31
N GLU A 672 -24.29 8.88 -17.88
CA GLU A 672 -23.94 7.65 -18.60
C GLU A 672 -23.40 6.61 -17.62
N PHE A 673 -23.90 5.38 -17.74
CA PHE A 673 -23.49 4.24 -16.92
C PHE A 673 -22.61 3.30 -17.73
N HIS A 674 -21.46 2.96 -17.17
CA HIS A 674 -20.59 1.91 -17.68
C HIS A 674 -20.70 0.69 -16.76
N THR A 675 -21.53 -0.27 -17.18
CA THR A 675 -21.86 -1.47 -16.40
C THR A 675 -20.78 -2.53 -16.53
N GLY A 676 -20.24 -2.95 -15.38
CA GLY A 676 -19.34 -4.08 -15.22
C GLY A 676 -20.03 -5.29 -14.60
N ILE A 677 -19.24 -6.27 -14.13
CA ILE A 677 -19.79 -7.43 -13.44
C ILE A 677 -20.02 -7.06 -11.97
N GLY A 678 -21.30 -6.93 -11.58
CA GLY A 678 -21.68 -6.60 -10.20
C GLY A 678 -21.36 -5.16 -9.76
N CYS A 679 -21.07 -4.26 -10.70
CA CYS A 679 -20.83 -2.85 -10.41
C CYS A 679 -21.10 -1.95 -11.61
N VAL A 680 -21.22 -0.65 -11.35
CA VAL A 680 -21.40 0.40 -12.35
C VAL A 680 -20.50 1.58 -12.06
N ARG A 681 -19.86 2.09 -13.11
CA ARG A 681 -19.07 3.33 -13.07
C ARG A 681 -19.84 4.46 -13.74
N ALA A 682 -19.79 5.63 -13.14
CA ALA A 682 -20.49 6.82 -13.63
C ALA A 682 -19.72 8.09 -13.29
N LEU A 683 -19.94 9.15 -14.08
CA LEU A 683 -19.56 10.52 -13.71
C LEU A 683 -20.77 11.19 -13.05
N VAL A 684 -20.63 11.57 -11.78
CA VAL A 684 -21.70 12.22 -10.99
C VAL A 684 -21.31 13.64 -10.62
N PRO A 685 -22.27 14.56 -10.41
CA PRO A 685 -21.97 15.93 -10.01
C PRO A 685 -21.36 16.01 -8.61
N CYS A 686 -20.44 16.95 -8.42
CA CYS A 686 -19.87 17.28 -7.12
C CYS A 686 -20.67 18.40 -6.44
N ASN A 687 -20.53 18.50 -5.11
CA ASN A 687 -21.13 19.55 -4.27
C ASN A 687 -22.67 19.60 -4.27
N VAL A 688 -23.32 18.53 -4.73
CA VAL A 688 -24.78 18.36 -4.68
C VAL A 688 -25.11 16.92 -4.23
N PRO A 689 -26.24 16.70 -3.54
CA PRO A 689 -26.68 15.35 -3.20
C PRO A 689 -26.94 14.51 -4.45
N VAL A 690 -26.38 13.31 -4.47
CA VAL A 690 -26.61 12.28 -5.50
C VAL A 690 -27.53 11.23 -4.90
N LEU A 691 -28.61 10.90 -5.61
CA LEU A 691 -29.55 9.83 -5.25
C LEU A 691 -29.63 8.82 -6.40
N ALA A 692 -28.96 7.68 -6.23
CA ALA A 692 -29.01 6.57 -7.18
C ALA A 692 -30.14 5.61 -6.80
N SER A 693 -31.18 5.53 -7.61
CA SER A 693 -32.35 4.68 -7.37
C SER A 693 -32.16 3.31 -8.02
N TYR A 694 -32.68 2.26 -7.39
CA TYR A 694 -32.55 0.88 -7.84
C TYR A 694 -33.92 0.21 -7.92
N PRO A 695 -34.11 -0.78 -8.81
CA PRO A 695 -35.36 -1.52 -8.83
C PRO A 695 -35.51 -2.33 -7.54
N PRO A 696 -36.72 -2.44 -6.98
CA PRO A 696 -36.96 -3.33 -5.86
C PRO A 696 -36.64 -4.78 -6.26
N PRO A 697 -36.12 -5.62 -5.35
CA PRO A 697 -35.77 -7.00 -5.66
C PRO A 697 -37.02 -7.77 -6.14
N ARG A 698 -36.89 -8.52 -7.26
CA ARG A 698 -37.94 -9.43 -7.71
C ARG A 698 -38.10 -10.55 -6.69
N LEU A 699 -39.25 -10.59 -6.01
CA LEU A 699 -39.59 -11.67 -5.08
C LEU A 699 -39.80 -12.99 -5.84
N ALA A 700 -39.36 -14.11 -5.25
CA ALA A 700 -39.61 -15.44 -5.79
C ALA A 700 -41.13 -15.75 -5.85
N GLN A 701 -41.56 -16.55 -6.83
CA GLN A 701 -42.95 -17.04 -6.85
C GLN A 701 -43.18 -18.01 -5.69
N LEU A 702 -44.34 -17.92 -5.06
CA LEU A 702 -44.76 -18.81 -3.99
C LEU A 702 -44.96 -20.24 -4.54
N LYS A 703 -44.58 -21.24 -3.74
CA LYS A 703 -44.67 -22.66 -4.11
C LYS A 703 -45.70 -23.38 -3.25
N MET A 704 -46.56 -24.20 -3.86
CA MET A 704 -47.49 -25.07 -3.15
C MET A 704 -47.28 -26.53 -3.59
N ARG A 705 -47.33 -27.45 -2.63
CA ARG A 705 -47.09 -28.88 -2.84
C ARG A 705 -48.37 -29.69 -2.67
N PHE A 706 -48.49 -30.79 -3.41
CA PHE A 706 -49.61 -31.73 -3.29
C PHE A 706 -49.09 -33.17 -3.23
N THR A 707 -49.54 -33.93 -2.24
CA THR A 707 -49.17 -35.36 -2.03
C THR A 707 -50.37 -36.28 -1.81
N ARG A 708 -51.58 -35.74 -1.71
CA ARG A 708 -52.79 -36.47 -1.27
C ARG A 708 -53.54 -37.13 -2.42
N PHE A 709 -52.84 -37.84 -3.30
CA PHE A 709 -53.43 -38.50 -4.47
C PHE A 709 -54.41 -39.63 -4.11
N ASP A 710 -54.32 -40.18 -2.90
CA ASP A 710 -55.24 -41.15 -2.32
C ASP A 710 -56.61 -40.55 -1.95
N ARG A 711 -56.70 -39.22 -1.83
CA ARG A 711 -57.88 -38.48 -1.35
C ARG A 711 -58.23 -37.31 -2.27
N LEU A 712 -58.25 -37.55 -3.58
CA LEU A 712 -58.71 -36.54 -4.53
C LEU A 712 -60.19 -36.20 -4.28
N PRO A 713 -60.57 -34.91 -4.27
CA PRO A 713 -61.96 -34.50 -4.08
C PRO A 713 -62.90 -35.14 -5.10
N ASP A 714 -64.05 -35.61 -4.62
CA ASP A 714 -65.18 -35.95 -5.47
C ASP A 714 -66.13 -34.77 -5.53
N ALA A 715 -66.14 -34.08 -6.68
CA ALA A 715 -66.95 -32.89 -6.90
C ALA A 715 -67.60 -32.99 -8.28
N PRO A 716 -68.95 -32.92 -8.38
CA PRO A 716 -69.63 -32.93 -9.66
C PRO A 716 -69.27 -31.66 -10.44
N LEU A 717 -69.05 -31.82 -11.74
CA LEU A 717 -68.84 -30.69 -12.64
C LEU A 717 -70.16 -29.90 -12.76
N PRO A 718 -70.14 -28.55 -12.80
CA PRO A 718 -71.35 -27.76 -12.97
C PRO A 718 -72.10 -28.12 -14.26
N GLU A 719 -73.43 -28.07 -14.21
CA GLU A 719 -74.28 -28.42 -15.35
C GLU A 719 -73.92 -27.62 -16.61
N GLY A 720 -73.86 -28.30 -17.76
CA GLY A 720 -73.54 -27.74 -19.07
C GLY A 720 -72.04 -27.55 -19.37
N TYR A 721 -71.16 -27.87 -18.41
CA TYR A 721 -69.73 -27.94 -18.64
C TYR A 721 -69.28 -29.38 -18.88
N GLU A 722 -68.20 -29.55 -19.64
CA GLU A 722 -67.53 -30.84 -19.85
C GLU A 722 -66.03 -30.69 -19.59
N VAL A 723 -65.35 -31.78 -19.24
CA VAL A 723 -63.88 -31.81 -19.15
C VAL A 723 -63.33 -32.70 -20.25
N ARG A 724 -62.34 -32.22 -21.00
CA ARG A 724 -61.63 -33.00 -22.00
C ARG A 724 -60.13 -32.72 -21.99
N ALA A 725 -59.34 -33.71 -22.42
CA ALA A 725 -57.93 -33.52 -22.69
C ALA A 725 -57.72 -32.64 -23.94
N TYR A 726 -56.53 -32.07 -24.03
CA TYR A 726 -56.01 -31.39 -25.20
C TYR A 726 -55.99 -32.29 -26.43
N ARG A 727 -56.23 -31.69 -27.61
CA ARG A 727 -56.14 -32.34 -28.92
C ARG A 727 -55.30 -31.46 -29.84
N THR A 728 -54.54 -32.07 -30.73
CA THR A 728 -53.83 -31.33 -31.78
C THR A 728 -54.82 -30.46 -32.56
N GLY A 729 -54.50 -29.16 -32.71
CA GLY A 729 -55.42 -28.15 -33.23
C GLY A 729 -56.05 -27.24 -32.17
N ASP A 730 -55.90 -27.54 -30.87
CA ASP A 730 -56.38 -26.69 -29.78
C ASP A 730 -55.46 -25.49 -29.48
N GLU A 731 -54.33 -25.32 -30.17
CA GLU A 731 -53.30 -24.32 -29.82
C GLU A 731 -53.87 -22.89 -29.79
N ALA A 732 -54.71 -22.56 -30.77
CA ALA A 732 -55.37 -21.25 -30.85
C ALA A 732 -56.40 -21.06 -29.72
N ALA A 733 -57.17 -22.10 -29.39
CA ALA A 733 -58.15 -22.05 -28.31
C ALA A 733 -57.46 -21.96 -26.94
N TRP A 734 -56.33 -22.63 -26.76
CA TRP A 734 -55.54 -22.57 -25.54
C TRP A 734 -54.92 -21.19 -25.33
N ALA A 735 -54.30 -20.63 -26.38
CA ALA A 735 -53.78 -19.26 -26.34
C ALA A 735 -54.89 -18.24 -25.98
N ALA A 736 -56.10 -18.41 -26.53
CA ALA A 736 -57.24 -17.57 -26.23
C ALA A 736 -57.66 -17.63 -24.74
N VAL A 737 -57.72 -18.83 -24.14
CA VAL A 737 -58.04 -19.00 -22.71
C VAL A 737 -56.96 -18.37 -21.81
N LEU A 738 -55.68 -18.55 -22.15
CA LEU A 738 -54.57 -17.99 -21.37
C LEU A 738 -54.55 -16.45 -21.43
N ASN A 739 -54.77 -15.87 -22.61
CA ASN A 739 -54.90 -14.43 -22.79
C ASN A 739 -56.12 -13.86 -22.04
N ALA A 740 -57.27 -14.54 -22.12
CA ALA A 740 -58.48 -14.10 -21.42
C ALA A 740 -58.33 -14.12 -19.90
N THR A 741 -57.39 -14.90 -19.35
CA THR A 741 -57.11 -14.92 -17.90
C THR A 741 -56.33 -13.68 -17.43
N GLU A 742 -55.82 -12.86 -18.37
CA GLU A 742 -55.10 -11.57 -18.22
C GLU A 742 -53.79 -11.61 -17.42
N SER A 743 -53.74 -12.40 -16.34
CA SER A 743 -52.62 -12.51 -15.42
C SER A 743 -51.52 -13.48 -15.87
N LEU A 744 -51.67 -14.17 -17.02
CA LEU A 744 -50.74 -15.21 -17.52
C LEU A 744 -49.81 -14.73 -18.65
N GLY A 745 -49.81 -13.43 -18.95
CA GLY A 745 -49.04 -12.81 -20.03
C GLY A 745 -49.64 -13.03 -21.42
N THR A 746 -48.96 -12.55 -22.46
CA THR A 746 -49.44 -12.63 -23.86
C THR A 746 -49.10 -13.95 -24.53
N TRP A 747 -50.10 -14.63 -25.07
CA TRP A 747 -50.01 -15.93 -25.72
C TRP A 747 -50.41 -15.86 -27.18
N ASP A 748 -49.62 -16.50 -28.03
CA ASP A 748 -49.96 -16.80 -29.41
C ASP A 748 -49.79 -18.31 -29.66
N VAL A 749 -50.24 -18.77 -30.83
CA VAL A 749 -50.11 -20.19 -31.23
C VAL A 749 -48.64 -20.63 -31.20
N ALA A 750 -47.71 -19.77 -31.63
CA ALA A 750 -46.29 -20.08 -31.64
C ALA A 750 -45.72 -20.32 -30.24
N ARG A 751 -46.14 -19.56 -29.23
CA ARG A 751 -45.73 -19.72 -27.84
C ARG A 751 -46.32 -20.99 -27.23
N VAL A 752 -47.55 -21.35 -27.56
CA VAL A 752 -48.14 -22.63 -27.17
C VAL A 752 -47.35 -23.80 -27.77
N ILE A 753 -47.00 -23.73 -29.06
CA ILE A 753 -46.16 -24.75 -29.72
C ILE A 753 -44.79 -24.86 -29.05
N ARG A 754 -44.14 -23.72 -28.75
CA ARG A 754 -42.87 -23.71 -28.00
C ARG A 754 -43.01 -24.33 -26.61
N LEU A 755 -44.11 -24.08 -25.90
CA LEU A 755 -44.38 -24.70 -24.60
C LEU A 755 -44.57 -26.23 -24.73
N LEU A 756 -45.13 -26.72 -25.83
CA LEU A 756 -45.29 -28.16 -26.07
C LEU A 756 -43.96 -28.85 -26.43
N GLN A 757 -43.03 -28.12 -27.06
CA GLN A 757 -41.78 -28.67 -27.63
C GLN A 757 -40.52 -28.37 -26.79
N GLY A 758 -40.60 -27.47 -25.82
CA GLY A 758 -39.45 -26.98 -25.06
C GLY A 758 -38.87 -27.97 -24.05
N GLU A 759 -37.76 -27.56 -23.41
CA GLU A 759 -37.13 -28.33 -22.32
C GLU A 759 -38.00 -28.35 -21.06
N ARG A 760 -38.63 -27.22 -20.73
CA ARG A 760 -39.76 -27.15 -19.79
C ARG A 760 -41.06 -27.23 -20.60
N ARG A 761 -41.57 -28.45 -20.78
CA ARG A 761 -42.71 -28.70 -21.67
C ARG A 761 -44.02 -28.98 -20.95
N ALA A 762 -45.11 -28.47 -21.52
CA ALA A 762 -46.43 -28.97 -21.19
C ALA A 762 -46.66 -30.35 -21.82
N VAL A 763 -47.32 -31.23 -21.07
CA VAL A 763 -47.60 -32.60 -21.52
C VAL A 763 -48.99 -32.62 -22.17
N PRO A 764 -49.12 -32.85 -23.49
CA PRO A 764 -50.41 -32.82 -24.18
C PRO A 764 -51.49 -33.67 -23.51
N GLU A 765 -51.17 -34.92 -23.17
CA GLU A 765 -52.12 -35.84 -22.52
C GLU A 765 -52.44 -35.42 -21.07
N GLY A 766 -51.57 -34.61 -20.46
CA GLY A 766 -51.70 -34.02 -19.13
C GLY A 766 -52.23 -32.57 -19.15
N THR A 767 -52.68 -32.08 -20.30
CA THR A 767 -53.34 -30.78 -20.48
C THR A 767 -54.84 -30.97 -20.57
N PHE A 768 -55.61 -30.29 -19.71
CA PHE A 768 -57.05 -30.42 -19.67
C PHE A 768 -57.76 -29.08 -19.86
N PHE A 769 -58.90 -29.14 -20.53
CA PHE A 769 -59.82 -28.04 -20.70
C PHE A 769 -61.16 -28.36 -20.03
N VAL A 770 -61.74 -27.35 -19.39
CA VAL A 770 -63.18 -27.33 -19.13
C VAL A 770 -63.83 -26.57 -20.26
N THR A 771 -64.83 -27.17 -20.90
CA THR A 771 -65.51 -26.62 -22.08
C THR A 771 -66.95 -26.22 -21.77
N TRP A 772 -67.45 -25.20 -22.47
CA TRP A 772 -68.85 -24.80 -22.50
C TRP A 772 -69.33 -24.77 -23.94
N LYS A 773 -70.37 -25.54 -24.28
CA LYS A 773 -70.83 -25.73 -25.68
C LYS A 773 -69.68 -26.10 -26.64
N GLY A 774 -68.75 -26.95 -26.19
CA GLY A 774 -67.60 -27.41 -26.97
C GLY A 774 -66.38 -26.49 -26.99
N LEU A 775 -66.48 -25.24 -26.50
CA LEU A 775 -65.37 -24.28 -26.49
C LEU A 775 -64.60 -24.32 -25.16
N PRO A 776 -63.25 -24.38 -25.16
CA PRO A 776 -62.43 -24.25 -23.96
C PRO A 776 -62.66 -22.92 -23.23
N VAL A 777 -62.98 -22.98 -21.94
CA VAL A 777 -63.23 -21.81 -21.08
C VAL A 777 -62.44 -21.83 -19.78
N ALA A 778 -61.81 -22.96 -19.44
CA ALA A 778 -60.78 -23.05 -18.42
C ALA A 778 -59.71 -24.09 -18.81
N THR A 779 -58.51 -23.96 -18.25
CA THR A 779 -57.39 -24.85 -18.54
C THR A 779 -56.50 -25.05 -17.31
N ALA A 780 -55.83 -26.21 -17.26
CA ALA A 780 -54.70 -26.50 -16.40
C ALA A 780 -53.84 -27.56 -17.11
N THR A 781 -52.52 -27.53 -16.90
CA THR A 781 -51.62 -28.50 -17.54
C THR A 781 -50.57 -29.05 -16.60
N THR A 782 -50.17 -30.27 -16.87
CA THR A 782 -48.90 -30.83 -16.37
C THR A 782 -47.75 -30.20 -17.14
N VAL A 783 -46.73 -29.72 -16.45
CA VAL A 783 -45.46 -29.22 -17.00
C VAL A 783 -44.32 -30.02 -16.40
N ILE A 784 -43.36 -30.46 -17.22
CA ILE A 784 -42.16 -31.16 -16.79
C ILE A 784 -40.95 -30.31 -17.16
N GLY A 785 -40.10 -30.01 -16.19
CA GLY A 785 -38.87 -29.24 -16.37
C GLY A 785 -37.67 -30.12 -16.77
N PRO A 786 -36.60 -29.51 -17.32
CA PRO A 786 -35.37 -30.24 -17.66
C PRO A 786 -34.76 -30.89 -16.41
N GLY A 787 -34.47 -32.18 -16.50
CA GLY A 787 -33.86 -32.96 -15.40
C GLY A 787 -34.76 -33.23 -14.19
N SER A 788 -36.01 -32.76 -14.20
CA SER A 788 -36.96 -32.97 -13.09
C SER A 788 -37.89 -34.14 -13.37
N THR A 789 -38.03 -35.03 -12.40
CA THR A 789 -39.04 -36.11 -12.39
C THR A 789 -40.34 -35.69 -11.71
N LEU A 790 -40.39 -34.48 -11.13
CA LEU A 790 -41.53 -33.96 -10.39
C LEU A 790 -42.40 -33.06 -11.30
N PRO A 791 -43.66 -33.44 -11.60
CA PRO A 791 -44.54 -32.64 -12.43
C PRO A 791 -45.00 -31.36 -11.72
N GLU A 792 -45.10 -30.27 -12.47
CA GLU A 792 -45.71 -29.01 -12.06
C GLU A 792 -47.13 -28.89 -12.62
N VAL A 793 -48.09 -28.44 -11.82
CA VAL A 793 -49.40 -27.98 -12.31
C VAL A 793 -49.28 -26.51 -12.71
N GLY A 794 -49.23 -26.27 -14.02
CA GLY A 794 -49.00 -24.95 -14.61
C GLY A 794 -50.16 -24.45 -15.45
N TRP A 795 -50.03 -23.19 -15.87
CA TRP A 795 -50.92 -22.51 -16.83
C TRP A 795 -52.42 -22.66 -16.50
N VAL A 796 -52.77 -22.46 -15.24
CA VAL A 796 -54.15 -22.54 -14.76
C VAL A 796 -54.88 -21.24 -15.10
N GLY A 797 -55.96 -21.31 -15.88
CA GLY A 797 -56.71 -20.14 -16.31
C GLY A 797 -58.20 -20.38 -16.52
N VAL A 798 -59.00 -19.32 -16.41
CA VAL A 798 -60.47 -19.33 -16.60
C VAL A 798 -60.88 -18.03 -17.28
N VAL A 799 -61.62 -18.15 -18.39
CA VAL A 799 -62.20 -17.02 -19.11
C VAL A 799 -63.14 -16.24 -18.18
N PRO A 800 -63.05 -14.89 -18.09
CA PRO A 800 -63.77 -14.07 -17.11
C PRO A 800 -65.29 -14.34 -17.01
N ALA A 801 -65.97 -14.49 -18.15
CA ALA A 801 -67.41 -14.78 -18.20
C ALA A 801 -67.82 -16.12 -17.54
N HIS A 802 -66.85 -17.02 -17.33
CA HIS A 802 -67.03 -18.35 -16.78
C HIS A 802 -66.51 -18.51 -15.34
N GLN A 803 -65.96 -17.44 -14.75
CA GLN A 803 -65.48 -17.45 -13.36
C GLN A 803 -66.62 -17.60 -12.34
N GLY A 804 -66.26 -17.83 -11.06
CA GLY A 804 -67.22 -18.08 -9.97
C GLY A 804 -67.82 -19.49 -9.92
N ARG A 805 -67.64 -20.30 -10.96
CA ARG A 805 -68.20 -21.66 -11.09
C ARG A 805 -67.21 -22.79 -10.76
N ARG A 806 -66.12 -22.49 -10.06
CA ARG A 806 -65.04 -23.44 -9.69
C ARG A 806 -64.40 -24.17 -10.89
N LEU A 807 -64.36 -23.58 -12.08
CA LEU A 807 -63.84 -24.29 -13.26
C LEU A 807 -62.32 -24.56 -13.21
N ALA A 808 -61.53 -23.65 -12.64
CA ALA A 808 -60.11 -23.89 -12.35
C ALA A 808 -59.91 -25.11 -11.44
N PHE A 809 -60.79 -25.31 -10.45
CA PHE A 809 -60.76 -26.46 -9.57
C PHE A 809 -60.90 -27.76 -10.37
N HIS A 810 -61.85 -27.82 -11.30
CA HIS A 810 -62.06 -29.02 -12.12
C HIS A 810 -60.95 -29.24 -13.15
N ALA A 811 -60.40 -28.18 -13.73
CA ALA A 811 -59.24 -28.29 -14.62
C ALA A 811 -58.01 -28.86 -13.88
N CYS A 812 -57.69 -28.32 -12.71
CA CYS A 812 -56.61 -28.84 -11.87
C CYS A 812 -56.90 -30.24 -11.34
N LEU A 813 -58.15 -30.55 -10.95
CA LEU A 813 -58.53 -31.89 -10.51
C LEU A 813 -58.34 -32.94 -11.62
N ALA A 814 -58.61 -32.58 -12.88
CA ALA A 814 -58.33 -33.44 -14.03
C ALA A 814 -56.83 -33.70 -14.20
N VAL A 815 -55.99 -32.68 -14.05
CA VAL A 815 -54.53 -32.83 -14.00
C VAL A 815 -54.10 -33.74 -12.85
N LEU A 816 -54.63 -33.54 -11.64
CA LEU A 816 -54.28 -34.38 -10.49
C LEU A 816 -54.69 -35.84 -10.68
N ARG A 817 -55.87 -36.11 -11.28
CA ARG A 817 -56.30 -37.47 -11.65
C ARG A 817 -55.36 -38.10 -12.66
N TYR A 818 -54.99 -37.34 -13.69
CA TYR A 818 -54.01 -37.77 -14.70
C TYR A 818 -52.65 -38.16 -14.09
N LEU A 819 -52.17 -37.38 -13.12
CA LEU A 819 -50.92 -37.64 -12.42
C LEU A 819 -51.03 -38.88 -11.50
N ARG A 820 -52.12 -39.00 -10.74
CA ARG A 820 -52.40 -40.20 -9.92
C ARG A 820 -52.39 -41.47 -10.76
N ASP A 821 -53.09 -41.46 -11.90
CA ASP A 821 -53.23 -42.64 -12.77
C ASP A 821 -51.89 -43.04 -13.42
N ARG A 822 -50.87 -42.17 -13.37
CA ARG A 822 -49.48 -42.41 -13.80
C ARG A 822 -48.52 -42.73 -12.65
N GLY A 823 -49.02 -42.86 -11.43
CA GLY A 823 -48.24 -43.28 -10.26
C GLY A 823 -47.41 -42.17 -9.61
N PHE A 824 -47.61 -40.90 -9.96
CA PHE A 824 -46.93 -39.80 -9.27
C PHE A 824 -47.38 -39.71 -7.81
N GLN A 825 -46.42 -39.57 -6.90
CA GLN A 825 -46.66 -39.48 -5.46
C GLN A 825 -46.72 -38.02 -4.98
N GLU A 826 -46.17 -37.09 -5.78
CA GLU A 826 -46.19 -35.66 -5.49
C GLU A 826 -46.26 -34.82 -6.77
N THR A 827 -46.72 -33.58 -6.61
CA THR A 827 -46.68 -32.51 -7.62
C THR A 827 -46.61 -31.16 -6.91
N TYR A 828 -46.29 -30.09 -7.63
CA TYR A 828 -46.27 -28.74 -7.09
C TYR A 828 -46.84 -27.74 -8.10
N LEU A 829 -47.06 -26.50 -7.65
CA LEU A 829 -47.37 -25.38 -8.52
C LEU A 829 -46.70 -24.11 -8.00
N LEU A 830 -46.56 -23.13 -8.91
CA LEU A 830 -46.07 -21.79 -8.60
C LEU A 830 -47.21 -20.77 -8.68
N THR A 831 -47.18 -19.76 -7.81
CA THR A 831 -48.20 -18.71 -7.75
C THR A 831 -47.64 -17.39 -7.21
N ASP A 832 -48.42 -16.31 -7.33
CA ASP A 832 -48.04 -14.97 -6.89
C ASP A 832 -49.01 -14.48 -5.81
N ASP A 833 -48.53 -13.60 -4.91
CA ASP A 833 -49.26 -13.16 -3.71
C ASP A 833 -50.65 -12.59 -4.04
N PHE A 834 -50.77 -11.87 -5.15
CA PHE A 834 -52.02 -11.22 -5.56
C PHE A 834 -53.08 -12.20 -6.13
N ARG A 835 -52.72 -13.47 -6.39
CA ARG A 835 -53.64 -14.46 -6.98
C ARG A 835 -54.47 -15.21 -5.94
N LEU A 836 -55.03 -14.47 -4.97
CA LEU A 836 -55.80 -15.05 -3.86
C LEU A 836 -56.93 -16.01 -4.30
N PRO A 837 -57.70 -15.76 -5.38
CA PRO A 837 -58.71 -16.72 -5.85
C PRO A 837 -58.13 -18.06 -6.32
N ALA A 838 -56.94 -18.05 -6.92
CA ALA A 838 -56.24 -19.25 -7.34
C ALA A 838 -55.70 -20.00 -6.12
N ILE A 839 -55.08 -19.30 -5.17
CA ILE A 839 -54.58 -19.88 -3.92
C ILE A 839 -55.72 -20.56 -3.14
N LYS A 840 -56.89 -19.91 -3.01
CA LYS A 840 -58.11 -20.52 -2.44
C LYS A 840 -58.52 -21.81 -3.15
N THR A 841 -58.38 -21.84 -4.48
CA THR A 841 -58.69 -23.02 -5.29
C THR A 841 -57.72 -24.16 -5.01
N TYR A 842 -56.43 -23.88 -4.93
CA TYR A 842 -55.39 -24.86 -4.66
C TYR A 842 -55.50 -25.44 -3.24
N LEU A 843 -55.72 -24.59 -2.23
CA LEU A 843 -55.99 -25.04 -0.85
C LEU A 843 -57.20 -25.98 -0.79
N ARG A 844 -58.30 -25.64 -1.49
CA ARG A 844 -59.50 -26.50 -1.56
C ARG A 844 -59.27 -27.83 -2.30
N LEU A 845 -58.32 -27.87 -3.24
CA LEU A 845 -57.91 -29.11 -3.90
C LEU A 845 -57.08 -30.01 -2.99
N GLY A 846 -56.46 -29.44 -1.96
CA GLY A 846 -55.59 -30.12 -1.01
C GLY A 846 -54.10 -29.82 -1.18
N PHE A 847 -53.74 -28.77 -1.94
CA PHE A 847 -52.37 -28.27 -1.95
C PHE A 847 -52.04 -27.58 -0.63
N GLU A 848 -50.79 -27.68 -0.20
CA GLU A 848 -50.27 -27.07 1.02
C GLU A 848 -49.17 -26.04 0.68
N PRO A 849 -49.10 -24.90 1.39
CA PRO A 849 -48.00 -23.95 1.27
C PRO A 849 -46.62 -24.62 1.48
N GLU A 850 -45.66 -24.30 0.61
CA GLU A 850 -44.28 -24.77 0.72
C GLU A 850 -43.32 -23.57 0.89
N VAL A 851 -42.45 -23.65 1.89
CA VAL A 851 -41.39 -22.67 2.12
C VAL A 851 -40.17 -23.12 1.31
N ALA A 852 -39.98 -22.50 0.15
CA ALA A 852 -38.88 -22.79 -0.78
C ALA A 852 -37.90 -21.61 -0.95
N ASP A 853 -38.20 -20.46 -0.32
CA ASP A 853 -37.39 -19.24 -0.34
C ASP A 853 -37.56 -18.48 1.00
N PRO A 854 -36.53 -17.77 1.50
CA PRO A 854 -36.60 -17.02 2.76
C PRO A 854 -37.72 -15.97 2.83
N SER A 855 -38.21 -15.47 1.69
CA SER A 855 -39.34 -14.54 1.63
C SER A 855 -40.71 -15.20 1.89
N HIS A 856 -40.82 -16.52 1.73
CA HIS A 856 -42.11 -17.23 1.77
C HIS A 856 -42.84 -17.18 3.13
N PRO A 857 -42.20 -17.34 4.31
CA PRO A 857 -42.93 -17.47 5.57
C PRO A 857 -43.87 -16.30 5.87
N ALA A 858 -43.36 -15.06 5.78
CA ALA A 858 -44.16 -13.85 6.04
C ALA A 858 -45.28 -13.65 5.00
N ARG A 859 -45.00 -13.99 3.74
CA ARG A 859 -45.96 -13.89 2.63
C ARG A 859 -47.09 -14.91 2.79
N TRP A 860 -46.77 -16.16 3.12
CA TRP A 860 -47.78 -17.18 3.42
C TRP A 860 -48.64 -16.83 4.61
N GLN A 861 -48.05 -16.32 5.70
CA GLN A 861 -48.80 -15.88 6.87
C GLN A 861 -49.83 -14.80 6.51
N ARG A 862 -49.43 -13.79 5.71
CA ARG A 862 -50.33 -12.72 5.25
C ARG A 862 -51.46 -13.26 4.38
N ILE A 863 -51.12 -14.09 3.39
CA ILE A 863 -52.09 -14.67 2.45
C ILE A 863 -53.12 -15.55 3.17
N LEU A 864 -52.67 -16.40 4.10
CA LEU A 864 -53.58 -17.25 4.86
C LEU A 864 -54.51 -16.43 5.75
N ALA A 865 -54.01 -15.36 6.38
CA ALA A 865 -54.84 -14.44 7.17
C ALA A 865 -55.89 -13.70 6.30
N GLU A 866 -55.55 -13.32 5.07
CA GLU A 866 -56.46 -12.63 4.15
C GLU A 866 -57.50 -13.57 3.52
N ILE A 867 -57.14 -14.83 3.32
CA ILE A 867 -58.00 -15.82 2.68
C ILE A 867 -59.06 -16.38 3.64
N GLY A 868 -58.79 -16.37 4.95
CA GLY A 868 -59.66 -16.88 6.02
C GLY A 868 -59.32 -18.31 6.39
#